data_AF-A0A6A7RPU1-F1
#
_entry.id   AF-A0A6A7RPU1-F1
#
_cell.length_a   1.000
_cell.length_b   1.000
_cell.length_c   1.000
_cell.angle_alpha   90.00
_cell.angle_beta   90.00
_cell.angle_gamma   90.00
#
_symmetry.space_group_name_H-M   'P 1'
#
loop_
_entity.id
_entity.type
_entity.pdbx_description
1 polymer ?
#
loop_
_entity_poly.entity_id
_entity_poly.type
_entity_poly.pdbx_seq_one_letter_code
_entity_poly.pdbx_strand_id
1 'polypeptide(L)'
;SPEDRLEQDLRLAALLDDQPAIEQGLQDMLKRIHDEADEEQRIRLARWSRRSLASVAGAGSTLAEASLLTQYASCSLGASSSLAAGNTAAPATLPGWLNGKLPEPFRPARLAVSLHWDADSRRLVLHCRAASAGERAIELPTPLPVNLHVQSEGAPSGTWHVVGADTRIALPLIAERVLLTTSDGRRYELLLAELPTEVVPGAPPSTRTPLYLSHLPADREQASRIADWLARQGIRLQLIEEESLSTAAATEGEQDEPIRLLRLWTRAAQAYWAEKTGSDALPGPRAALLRTEALAAPPPGQGAERLLDLLDWQQPEKSEEARNFLGQLRAWLADEQPPPEPDVDKLGEGSGEAEALLAELADPKTPPPRRLEIGDRLDEIGDPRRGVGVREFVRRDAPPSAAEGPAISPPPEVNQLLDELERIETIPPRRLAIGDRLAEIGDPRAGVGLDDRGLPALDWVEIPGGEFIYGEGEKRKLSTFHMARYPITNVQYQAFIDAGGYEGKSASAWWRDLKQPKPAQSSWPQANRPRTNVDWYEAVAFSRWLSTQLGYEVRLPSEEEWERAACGRDGREYPWGKDYRTGYANIDEKNSKAGEWYLEQTTAVGVYPQGASGEGVLDLAGNVWEWCLDKYGSPGKVEVDTSDDSRVARGGSWGYGPDDARGSRRSGLLPDFHLNDRGFRLVSSAPIA
;
A
#
# COMPACT_ATOMS: atom_id res chain seq x y z
N SER A 1 3.78 -20.06 36.04
CA SER A 1 5.07 -20.22 35.37
C SER A 1 6.18 -19.59 36.22
N PRO A 2 7.48 -19.67 35.84
CA PRO A 2 8.52 -18.89 36.51
C PRO A 2 8.27 -17.38 36.45
N GLU A 3 7.55 -16.89 35.43
CA GLU A 3 7.11 -15.50 35.33
C GLU A 3 6.04 -15.17 36.38
N ASP A 4 5.01 -16.01 36.52
CA ASP A 4 3.96 -15.79 37.53
C ASP A 4 4.52 -15.78 38.96
N ARG A 5 5.54 -16.62 39.23
CA ARG A 5 6.22 -16.63 40.54
C ARG A 5 6.99 -15.34 40.77
N LEU A 6 7.78 -14.90 39.80
CA LEU A 6 8.54 -13.65 39.89
C LEU A 6 7.63 -12.43 40.06
N GLU A 7 6.48 -12.40 39.38
CA GLU A 7 5.47 -11.37 39.55
C GLU A 7 4.80 -11.41 40.93
N GLN A 8 4.46 -12.59 41.44
CA GLN A 8 3.90 -12.76 42.78
C GLN A 8 4.89 -12.33 43.87
N ASP A 9 6.15 -12.73 43.74
CA ASP A 9 7.22 -12.38 44.68
C ASP A 9 7.48 -10.86 44.69
N LEU A 10 7.49 -10.22 43.52
CA LEU A 10 7.62 -8.76 43.40
C LEU A 10 6.44 -8.00 43.99
N ARG A 11 5.20 -8.48 43.78
CA ARG A 11 4.01 -7.88 44.39
C ARG A 11 4.03 -8.02 45.91
N LEU A 12 4.47 -9.17 46.41
CA LEU A 12 4.62 -9.40 47.85
C LEU A 12 5.70 -8.50 48.45
N ALA A 13 6.87 -8.39 47.81
CA ALA A 13 7.94 -7.51 48.23
C ALA A 13 7.52 -6.03 48.24
N ALA A 14 6.76 -5.60 47.22
CA ALA A 14 6.21 -4.25 47.14
C ALA A 14 5.16 -3.97 48.22
N LEU A 15 4.30 -4.94 48.55
CA LEU A 15 3.32 -4.83 49.64
C LEU A 15 3.99 -4.74 51.02
N LEU A 16 5.18 -5.34 51.17
CA LEU A 16 5.97 -5.35 52.40
C LEU A 16 7.00 -4.20 52.48
N ASP A 17 7.10 -3.37 51.43
CA ASP A 17 8.13 -2.32 51.26
C ASP A 17 9.58 -2.84 51.41
N ASP A 18 9.82 -4.08 50.97
CA ASP A 18 11.13 -4.73 51.02
C ASP A 18 11.97 -4.35 49.80
N GLN A 19 12.60 -3.17 49.87
CA GLN A 19 13.40 -2.60 48.77
C GLN A 19 14.46 -3.55 48.19
N PRO A 20 15.30 -4.25 48.99
CA PRO A 20 16.24 -5.25 48.47
C PRO A 20 15.59 -6.37 47.65
N ALA A 21 14.43 -6.87 48.08
CA ALA A 21 13.72 -7.92 47.36
C ALA A 21 13.10 -7.40 46.04
N ILE A 22 12.62 -6.15 46.04
CA ILE A 22 12.14 -5.46 44.83
C ILE A 22 13.29 -5.29 43.82
N GLU A 23 14.44 -4.76 44.26
CA GLU A 23 15.62 -4.57 43.41
C GLU A 23 16.10 -5.88 42.78
N GLN A 24 16.14 -6.97 43.56
CA GLN A 24 16.54 -8.30 43.06
C GLN A 24 15.55 -8.86 42.04
N GLY A 25 14.24 -8.76 42.30
CA GLY A 25 13.23 -9.25 41.36
C GLY A 25 13.24 -8.48 40.04
N LEU A 26 13.48 -7.17 40.08
CA LEU A 26 13.65 -6.34 38.88
C LEU A 26 14.87 -6.75 38.05
N GLN A 27 16.00 -7.07 38.71
CA GLN A 27 17.20 -7.58 38.03
C GLN A 27 16.94 -8.93 37.36
N ASP A 28 16.23 -9.83 38.03
CA ASP A 28 15.91 -11.15 37.49
C ASP A 28 14.96 -11.06 36.27
N MET A 29 14.04 -10.08 36.25
CA MET A 29 13.20 -9.79 35.08
C MET A 29 14.03 -9.34 33.88
N LEU A 30 14.94 -8.38 34.08
CA LEU A 30 15.81 -7.87 33.00
C LEU A 30 16.76 -8.94 32.48
N LYS A 31 17.35 -9.72 33.38
CA LYS A 31 18.24 -10.82 33.02
C LYS A 31 17.51 -11.87 32.20
N ARG A 32 16.25 -12.19 32.53
CA ARG A 32 15.41 -13.09 31.73
C ARG A 32 15.12 -12.57 30.33
N ILE A 33 14.83 -11.28 30.17
CA ILE A 33 14.66 -10.67 28.84
C ILE A 33 15.99 -10.73 28.07
N HIS A 34 17.11 -10.49 28.75
CA HIS A 34 18.41 -10.50 28.13
C HIS A 34 18.83 -11.89 27.65
N ASP A 35 18.76 -12.89 28.53
CA ASP A 35 19.25 -14.24 28.30
C ASP A 35 18.37 -15.01 27.29
N GLU A 36 17.17 -14.52 26.98
CA GLU A 36 16.26 -15.15 26.01
C GLU A 36 16.75 -14.93 24.58
N ALA A 37 17.17 -16.00 23.91
CA ALA A 37 17.72 -15.96 22.55
C ALA A 37 16.63 -15.84 21.47
N ASP A 38 15.42 -16.36 21.74
CA ASP A 38 14.30 -16.35 20.81
C ASP A 38 13.59 -14.99 20.80
N GLU A 39 13.45 -14.37 19.62
CA GLU A 39 12.92 -13.01 19.48
C GLU A 39 11.46 -12.90 19.91
N GLU A 40 10.63 -13.90 19.58
CA GLU A 40 9.21 -13.93 19.93
C GLU A 40 9.02 -14.08 21.44
N GLN A 41 9.78 -14.98 22.07
CA GLN A 41 9.80 -15.15 23.53
C GLN A 41 10.37 -13.93 24.25
N ARG A 42 11.41 -13.30 23.72
CA ARG A 42 11.99 -12.07 24.28
C ARG A 42 10.97 -10.93 24.27
N ILE A 43 10.23 -10.76 23.17
CA ILE A 43 9.14 -9.78 23.05
C ILE A 43 8.01 -10.11 24.02
N ARG A 44 7.63 -11.39 24.17
CA ARG A 44 6.63 -11.82 25.15
C ARG A 44 7.06 -11.48 26.58
N LEU A 45 8.30 -11.80 26.96
CA LEU A 45 8.88 -11.53 28.28
C LEU A 45 8.98 -10.03 28.57
N ALA A 46 9.27 -9.22 27.56
CA ALA A 46 9.34 -7.78 27.74
C ALA A 46 7.95 -7.12 27.85
N ARG A 47 6.96 -7.60 27.09
CA ARG A 47 5.55 -7.22 27.24
C ARG A 47 4.98 -7.64 28.60
N TRP A 48 5.32 -8.86 29.04
CA TRP A 48 5.01 -9.33 30.38
C TRP A 48 5.62 -8.41 31.43
N SER A 49 6.92 -8.13 31.34
CA SER A 49 7.63 -7.27 32.28
C SER A 49 7.00 -5.88 32.38
N ARG A 50 6.66 -5.24 31.25
CA ARG A 50 5.97 -3.95 31.24
C ARG A 50 4.62 -3.97 31.95
N ARG A 51 3.83 -5.04 31.78
CA ARG A 51 2.54 -5.20 32.48
C ARG A 51 2.74 -5.43 33.98
N SER A 52 3.70 -6.27 34.35
CA SER A 52 3.98 -6.60 35.75
C SER A 52 4.53 -5.38 36.50
N LEU A 53 5.39 -4.57 35.88
CA LEU A 53 5.91 -3.30 36.44
C LEU A 53 4.79 -2.28 36.71
N ALA A 54 3.80 -2.18 35.82
CA ALA A 54 2.63 -1.32 36.04
C ALA A 54 1.79 -1.75 37.26
N SER A 55 1.82 -3.04 37.63
CA SER A 55 1.11 -3.57 38.79
C SER A 55 1.84 -3.32 40.13
N VAL A 56 3.15 -3.06 40.08
CA VAL A 56 4.02 -2.85 41.26
C VAL A 56 4.13 -1.35 41.63
N ALA A 57 3.85 -0.46 40.68
CA ALA A 57 3.94 1.01 40.76
C ALA A 57 2.94 1.71 41.73
N GLY A 58 2.38 1.00 42.72
CA GLY A 58 1.46 1.57 43.71
C GLY A 58 2.14 2.20 44.94
N ALA A 59 3.44 1.96 45.15
CA ALA A 59 4.21 2.45 46.29
C ALA A 59 5.26 3.50 45.84
N GLY A 60 5.55 4.49 46.69
CA GLY A 60 6.51 5.56 46.39
C GLY A 60 7.95 5.07 46.12
N SER A 61 8.77 5.98 45.56
CA SER A 61 10.17 5.82 45.08
C SER A 61 10.46 4.73 44.01
N THR A 62 9.72 3.62 44.00
CA THR A 62 9.82 2.53 43.01
C THR A 62 9.23 2.90 41.64
N LEU A 63 8.40 3.94 41.57
CA LEU A 63 7.73 4.41 40.35
C LEU A 63 8.72 4.93 39.28
N ALA A 64 9.74 5.67 39.70
CA ALA A 64 10.71 6.29 38.80
C ALA A 64 11.66 5.23 38.21
N GLU A 65 12.05 4.25 39.02
CA GLU A 65 12.94 3.16 38.64
C GLU A 65 12.24 2.13 37.74
N ALA A 66 10.99 1.77 38.05
CA ALA A 66 10.16 0.95 37.17
C ALA A 66 9.88 1.62 35.82
N SER A 67 9.72 2.96 35.80
CA SER A 67 9.55 3.73 34.58
C SER A 67 10.82 3.77 33.73
N LEU A 68 11.99 3.93 34.36
CA LEU A 68 13.31 3.85 33.72
C LEU A 68 13.55 2.48 33.08
N LEU A 69 13.23 1.40 33.80
CA LEU A 69 13.36 0.03 33.31
C LEU A 69 12.37 -0.27 32.18
N THR A 70 11.16 0.30 32.24
CA THR A 70 10.17 0.20 31.16
C THR A 70 10.63 0.91 29.88
N GLN A 71 11.25 2.09 30.00
CA GLN A 71 11.83 2.80 28.86
C GLN A 71 13.00 2.03 28.26
N TYR A 72 13.88 1.50 29.11
CA TYR A 72 15.03 0.74 28.67
C TYR A 72 14.65 -0.58 27.98
N ALA A 73 13.67 -1.31 28.51
CA ALA A 73 13.09 -2.48 27.84
C ALA A 73 12.43 -2.09 26.51
N SER A 74 11.67 -0.98 26.46
CA SER A 74 11.00 -0.53 25.23
C SER A 74 11.98 -0.13 24.13
N CYS A 75 13.09 0.52 24.48
CA CYS A 75 14.13 0.91 23.52
C CYS A 75 14.94 -0.30 23.02
N SER A 76 15.17 -1.31 23.87
CA SER A 76 15.84 -2.57 23.49
C SER A 76 14.97 -3.50 22.62
N LEU A 77 13.70 -3.12 22.39
CA LEU A 77 12.71 -3.87 21.61
C LEU A 77 12.35 -3.17 20.28
N GLY A 78 12.98 -2.06 19.93
CA GLY A 78 12.57 -1.30 18.74
C GLY A 78 11.13 -0.77 18.80
N ALA A 79 10.58 -0.51 19.99
CA ALA A 79 9.23 0.02 20.15
C ALA A 79 9.26 1.55 20.32
N SER A 80 9.36 2.31 19.23
CA SER A 80 9.23 3.78 19.26
C SER A 80 7.77 4.27 19.26
N SER A 81 6.81 3.38 18.99
CA SER A 81 5.39 3.74 18.82
C SER A 81 4.65 4.14 20.11
N SER A 82 5.29 4.09 21.28
CA SER A 82 4.66 4.49 22.56
C SER A 82 5.39 5.58 23.35
N LEU A 83 6.36 6.29 22.76
CA LEU A 83 7.02 7.40 23.46
C LEU A 83 6.27 8.70 23.15
N ALA A 84 5.43 9.13 24.10
CA ALA A 84 4.80 10.44 24.07
C ALA A 84 5.87 11.53 23.82
N ALA A 85 5.53 12.52 22.99
CA ALA A 85 6.40 13.60 22.52
C ALA A 85 6.87 14.60 23.62
N GLY A 86 7.07 14.15 24.86
CA GLY A 86 7.38 15.00 26.02
C GLY A 86 8.64 14.63 26.81
N ASN A 87 9.32 13.52 26.54
CA ASN A 87 10.62 13.22 27.19
C ASN A 87 11.40 12.17 26.38
N THR A 88 12.16 12.62 25.38
CA THR A 88 12.97 11.78 24.49
C THR A 88 14.46 11.74 24.89
N ALA A 89 14.84 12.33 26.01
CA ALA A 89 16.21 12.21 26.51
C ALA A 89 16.39 10.84 27.18
N ALA A 90 17.29 10.00 26.64
CA ALA A 90 17.84 8.88 27.38
C ALA A 90 18.37 9.40 28.74
N PRO A 91 18.08 8.73 29.87
CA PRO A 91 18.53 9.22 31.18
C PRO A 91 20.05 9.26 31.20
N ALA A 92 20.63 10.40 31.58
CA ALA A 92 22.08 10.59 31.60
C ALA A 92 22.80 9.70 32.64
N THR A 93 22.09 9.11 33.62
CA THR A 93 22.66 8.28 34.69
C THR A 93 21.67 7.23 35.20
N LEU A 94 22.10 5.96 35.22
CA LEU A 94 21.38 4.84 35.85
C LEU A 94 21.31 5.01 37.39
N PRO A 95 20.28 4.45 38.06
CA PRO A 95 20.25 4.37 39.52
C PRO A 95 21.51 3.66 40.07
N GLY A 96 22.04 4.15 41.20
CA GLY A 96 23.32 3.69 41.75
C GLY A 96 23.36 2.20 42.09
N TRP A 97 22.23 1.59 42.47
CA TRP A 97 22.12 0.16 42.75
C TRP A 97 22.17 -0.72 41.49
N LEU A 98 21.90 -0.15 40.32
CA LEU A 98 21.90 -0.80 39.00
C LEU A 98 23.26 -0.71 38.30
N ASN A 99 24.09 0.25 38.72
CA ASN A 99 25.40 0.51 38.11
C ASN A 99 26.36 -0.67 38.37
N GLY A 100 26.83 -1.31 37.30
CA GLY A 100 27.74 -2.46 37.37
C GLY A 100 27.10 -3.81 37.73
N LYS A 101 25.78 -3.88 37.88
CA LYS A 101 25.03 -5.13 38.17
C LYS A 101 24.19 -5.65 37.00
N LEU A 102 24.08 -4.89 35.92
CA LEU A 102 23.46 -5.34 34.67
C LEU A 102 24.35 -6.37 33.96
N PRO A 103 23.80 -7.46 33.38
CA PRO A 103 24.56 -8.33 32.49
C PRO A 103 25.18 -7.53 31.33
N GLU A 104 26.35 -7.98 30.85
CA GLU A 104 27.26 -7.25 29.95
C GLU A 104 26.65 -6.59 28.69
N PRO A 105 25.53 -7.02 28.08
CA PRO A 105 25.00 -6.38 26.89
C PRO A 105 23.88 -5.38 27.17
N PHE A 106 23.84 -4.79 28.37
CA PHE A 106 23.02 -3.60 28.62
C PHE A 106 23.80 -2.28 28.50
N ARG A 107 25.05 -2.34 28.02
CA ARG A 107 25.85 -1.16 27.67
C ARG A 107 25.44 -0.58 26.31
N PRO A 108 25.66 0.73 26.09
CA PRO A 108 25.56 1.37 24.78
C PRO A 108 26.25 0.53 23.69
N ALA A 109 25.53 0.19 22.63
CA ALA A 109 26.10 -0.59 21.53
C ALA A 109 26.78 0.32 20.50
N ARG A 110 27.79 -0.22 19.84
CA ARG A 110 28.46 0.40 18.70
C ARG A 110 28.09 -0.38 17.46
N LEU A 111 27.43 0.26 16.50
CA LEU A 111 26.97 -0.37 15.27
C LEU A 111 27.87 0.03 14.09
N ALA A 112 28.56 -0.95 13.51
CA ALA A 112 29.27 -0.78 12.25
C ALA A 112 28.30 -1.06 11.09
N VAL A 113 28.36 -0.23 10.07
CA VAL A 113 27.50 -0.33 8.88
C VAL A 113 28.35 -0.32 7.62
N SER A 114 28.03 -1.20 6.67
CA SER A 114 28.69 -1.28 5.36
C SER A 114 27.65 -1.52 4.27
N LEU A 115 27.92 -1.04 3.06
CA LEU A 115 27.09 -1.30 1.89
C LEU A 115 27.77 -2.39 1.04
N HIS A 116 27.00 -3.34 0.53
CA HIS A 116 27.48 -4.39 -0.35
C HIS A 116 26.50 -4.61 -1.48
N TRP A 117 26.98 -4.89 -2.68
CA TRP A 117 26.13 -5.35 -3.76
C TRP A 117 25.90 -6.86 -3.63
N ASP A 118 24.65 -7.28 -3.59
CA ASP A 118 24.29 -8.70 -3.64
C ASP A 118 24.03 -9.09 -5.11
N ALA A 119 24.90 -9.95 -5.64
CA ALA A 119 24.86 -10.39 -7.02
C ALA A 119 23.65 -11.30 -7.32
N ASP A 120 23.18 -12.05 -6.34
CA ASP A 120 22.08 -13.01 -6.52
C ASP A 120 20.73 -12.27 -6.55
N SER A 121 20.55 -11.29 -5.66
CA SER A 121 19.32 -10.49 -5.60
C SER A 121 19.36 -9.23 -6.47
N ARG A 122 20.52 -8.90 -7.07
CA ARG A 122 20.78 -7.69 -7.88
C ARG A 122 20.34 -6.41 -7.17
N ARG A 123 20.62 -6.31 -5.87
CA ARG A 123 20.25 -5.16 -5.03
C ARG A 123 21.43 -4.71 -4.19
N LEU A 124 21.42 -3.42 -3.85
CA LEU A 124 22.32 -2.88 -2.84
C LEU A 124 21.83 -3.30 -1.46
N VAL A 125 22.70 -3.85 -0.63
CA VAL A 125 22.40 -4.36 0.70
C VAL A 125 23.20 -3.56 1.73
N LEU A 126 22.50 -2.94 2.67
CA LEU A 126 23.09 -2.38 3.88
C LEU A 126 23.28 -3.50 4.90
N HIS A 127 24.53 -3.76 5.27
CA HIS A 127 24.92 -4.73 6.28
C HIS A 127 25.26 -4.00 7.58
N CYS A 128 24.56 -4.35 8.63
CA CYS A 128 24.68 -3.77 9.96
C CYS A 128 25.20 -4.83 10.93
N ARG A 129 26.29 -4.52 11.63
CA ARG A 129 26.91 -5.45 12.59
C ARG A 129 27.45 -4.78 13.84
N ALA A 130 27.66 -5.56 14.90
CA ALA A 130 28.36 -5.06 16.09
C ALA A 130 29.79 -4.60 15.71
N ALA A 131 30.17 -3.39 16.14
CA ALA A 131 31.47 -2.81 15.82
C ALA A 131 32.59 -3.41 16.66
N SER A 132 33.74 -3.65 16.04
CA SER A 132 34.95 -4.09 16.75
C SER A 132 35.65 -2.91 17.46
N ALA A 133 36.49 -3.19 18.45
CA ALA A 133 37.25 -2.16 19.16
C ALA A 133 38.12 -1.34 18.19
N GLY A 134 37.96 -0.02 18.20
CA GLY A 134 38.68 0.91 17.31
C GLY A 134 38.05 1.13 15.93
N GLU A 135 36.97 0.43 15.59
CA GLU A 135 36.25 0.62 14.34
C GLU A 135 35.35 1.88 14.35
N ARG A 136 35.16 2.53 13.19
CA ARG A 136 34.16 3.59 13.02
C ARG A 136 32.76 3.00 13.14
N ALA A 137 31.96 3.55 14.04
CA ALA A 137 30.64 2.99 14.36
C ALA A 137 29.66 4.10 14.76
N ILE A 138 28.38 3.81 14.57
CA ILE A 138 27.27 4.57 15.12
C ILE A 138 27.18 4.24 16.62
N GLU A 139 27.30 5.26 17.45
CA GLU A 139 27.15 5.15 18.91
C GLU A 139 25.66 5.14 19.27
N LEU A 140 25.17 4.02 19.80
CA LEU A 140 23.76 3.83 20.16
C LEU A 140 23.58 3.94 21.68
N PRO A 141 22.56 4.66 22.16
CA PRO A 141 22.29 4.80 23.60
C PRO A 141 21.78 3.50 24.26
N THR A 142 21.44 2.49 23.45
CA THR A 142 20.89 1.20 23.88
C THR A 142 21.63 0.05 23.23
N PRO A 143 21.52 -1.17 23.76
CA PRO A 143 22.07 -2.35 23.12
C PRO A 143 21.31 -2.74 21.85
N LEU A 144 21.90 -3.64 21.06
CA LEU A 144 21.25 -4.23 19.89
C LEU A 144 20.25 -5.32 20.34
N PRO A 145 19.11 -5.50 19.66
CA PRO A 145 18.71 -4.81 18.42
C PRO A 145 18.15 -3.39 18.63
N VAL A 146 18.31 -2.52 17.63
CA VAL A 146 17.85 -1.12 17.65
C VAL A 146 17.05 -0.76 16.40
N ASN A 147 16.16 0.22 16.49
CA ASN A 147 15.53 0.79 15.30
C ASN A 147 16.46 1.77 14.57
N LEU A 148 16.60 1.56 13.27
CA LEU A 148 17.33 2.42 12.36
C LEU A 148 16.42 2.80 11.18
N HIS A 149 16.18 4.08 10.98
CA HIS A 149 15.50 4.58 9.79
C HIS A 149 16.50 4.63 8.65
N VAL A 150 16.18 3.98 7.54
CA VAL A 150 17.04 3.91 6.36
C VAL A 150 16.32 4.57 5.20
N GLN A 151 16.95 5.59 4.61
CA GLN A 151 16.41 6.32 3.47
C GLN A 151 17.46 6.39 2.37
N SER A 152 17.10 5.93 1.18
CA SER A 152 17.92 6.11 -0.03
C SER A 152 17.62 7.45 -0.67
N GLU A 153 18.64 8.15 -1.17
CA GLU A 153 18.45 9.40 -1.91
C GLU A 153 17.57 9.16 -3.16
N GLY A 154 16.55 10.01 -3.34
CA GLY A 154 15.56 9.87 -4.41
C GLY A 154 14.37 8.94 -4.10
N ALA A 155 14.40 8.20 -2.98
CA ALA A 155 13.24 7.45 -2.53
C ALA A 155 12.17 8.41 -1.93
N PRO A 156 10.87 8.20 -2.22
CA PRO A 156 9.79 9.06 -1.74
C PRO A 156 9.63 9.07 -0.21
N SER A 157 10.08 8.01 0.46
CA SER A 157 10.14 7.90 1.92
C SER A 157 11.20 6.86 2.34
N GLY A 158 11.69 6.94 3.58
CA GLY A 158 12.57 5.93 4.18
C GLY A 158 11.81 4.98 5.11
N THR A 159 12.39 3.83 5.42
CA THR A 159 11.76 2.75 6.20
C THR A 159 12.50 2.52 7.52
N TRP A 160 11.77 2.26 8.61
CA TRP A 160 12.38 1.84 9.87
C TRP A 160 12.69 0.34 9.84
N HIS A 161 13.91 -0.02 10.19
CA HIS A 161 14.37 -1.41 10.30
C HIS A 161 14.81 -1.71 11.73
N VAL A 162 14.45 -2.89 12.22
CA VAL A 162 15.04 -3.45 13.45
C VAL A 162 16.40 -4.04 13.07
N VAL A 163 17.46 -3.53 13.68
CA VAL A 163 18.85 -3.84 13.35
C VAL A 163 19.53 -4.52 14.53
N GLY A 164 19.87 -5.79 14.36
CA GLY A 164 20.66 -6.59 15.29
C GLY A 164 22.16 -6.60 14.96
N ALA A 165 22.87 -7.58 15.51
CA ALA A 165 24.32 -7.71 15.36
C ALA A 165 24.77 -8.25 13.99
N ASP A 166 23.84 -8.69 13.13
CA ASP A 166 24.11 -9.19 11.78
C ASP A 166 22.88 -9.04 10.87
N THR A 167 22.42 -7.80 10.69
CA THR A 167 21.21 -7.50 9.90
C THR A 167 21.57 -7.02 8.50
N ARG A 168 20.90 -7.56 7.47
CA ARG A 168 21.05 -7.16 6.08
C ARG A 168 19.75 -6.55 5.56
N ILE A 169 19.83 -5.34 5.01
CA ILE A 169 18.69 -4.58 4.52
C ILE A 169 18.85 -4.36 3.02
N ALA A 170 17.98 -4.96 2.22
CA ALA A 170 17.95 -4.72 0.78
C ALA A 170 17.34 -3.34 0.49
N LEU A 171 18.07 -2.53 -0.27
CA LEU A 171 17.66 -1.17 -0.63
C LEU A 171 16.89 -1.18 -1.97
N PRO A 172 15.81 -0.38 -2.09
CA PRO A 172 14.90 -0.43 -3.24
C PRO A 172 15.47 0.22 -4.52
N LEU A 173 16.54 1.02 -4.43
CA LEU A 173 17.16 1.76 -5.54
C LEU A 173 18.70 1.79 -5.40
N ILE A 174 19.42 1.88 -6.52
CA ILE A 174 20.84 2.26 -6.53
C ILE A 174 20.88 3.76 -6.24
N ALA A 175 21.27 4.15 -5.02
CA ALA A 175 21.26 5.55 -4.58
C ALA A 175 22.64 5.97 -4.09
N GLU A 176 23.27 6.98 -4.71
CA GLU A 176 24.63 7.46 -4.40
C GLU A 176 24.86 7.78 -2.90
N ARG A 177 23.77 8.04 -2.18
CA ARG A 177 23.74 8.40 -0.76
C ARG A 177 22.64 7.64 -0.03
N VAL A 178 22.98 7.09 1.14
CA VAL A 178 22.03 6.46 2.08
C VAL A 178 22.06 7.22 3.40
N LEU A 179 20.90 7.72 3.82
CA LEU A 179 20.72 8.40 5.10
C LEU A 179 20.24 7.42 6.16
N LEU A 180 20.88 7.43 7.32
CA LEU A 180 20.53 6.61 8.48
C LEU A 180 20.12 7.53 9.63
N THR A 181 18.95 7.31 10.22
CA THR A 181 18.50 8.05 11.42
C THR A 181 18.27 7.09 12.58
N THR A 182 18.95 7.32 13.70
CA THR A 182 18.78 6.53 14.95
C THR A 182 17.51 6.94 15.69
N SER A 183 17.05 6.09 16.62
CA SER A 183 15.85 6.34 17.43
C SER A 183 15.93 7.58 18.32
N ASP A 184 17.13 8.04 18.67
CA ASP A 184 17.37 9.31 19.39
C ASP A 184 17.51 10.53 18.45
N GLY A 185 17.29 10.34 17.14
CA GLY A 185 17.23 11.40 16.14
C GLY A 185 18.56 11.82 15.53
N ARG A 186 19.67 11.14 15.84
CA ARG A 186 20.97 11.41 15.19
C ARG A 186 20.96 10.89 13.76
N ARG A 187 21.55 11.65 12.85
CA ARG A 187 21.60 11.34 11.42
C ARG A 187 23.03 11.05 10.97
N TYR A 188 23.18 10.00 10.18
CA TYR A 188 24.43 9.56 9.58
C TYR A 188 24.23 9.41 8.07
N GLU A 189 25.28 9.63 7.32
CA GLU A 189 25.24 9.59 5.86
C GLU A 189 26.31 8.62 5.34
N LEU A 190 25.92 7.75 4.42
CA LEU A 190 26.79 6.80 3.74
C LEU A 190 26.84 7.13 2.26
N LEU A 191 28.04 7.26 1.70
CA LEU A 191 28.28 7.56 0.29
C LEU A 191 28.73 6.28 -0.44
N LEU A 192 28.16 6.00 -1.63
CA LEU A 192 28.57 4.83 -2.42
C LEU A 192 29.97 4.95 -3.02
N ALA A 193 30.50 6.17 -3.16
CA ALA A 193 31.84 6.42 -3.70
C ALA A 193 32.97 5.80 -2.86
N GLU A 194 32.67 5.32 -1.66
CA GLU A 194 33.64 4.69 -0.75
C GLU A 194 33.66 3.14 -0.85
N LEU A 195 32.86 2.53 -1.74
CA LEU A 195 32.84 1.07 -1.93
C LEU A 195 33.95 0.58 -2.89
N PRO A 196 34.61 -0.56 -2.60
CA PRO A 196 35.58 -1.15 -3.51
C PRO A 196 34.93 -1.49 -4.85
N THR A 197 35.49 -0.96 -5.93
CA THR A 197 34.90 -0.89 -7.28
C THR A 197 34.83 -2.24 -8.02
N GLU A 198 35.21 -3.35 -7.39
CA GLU A 198 35.54 -4.61 -8.09
C GLU A 198 34.42 -5.67 -8.18
N VAL A 199 33.20 -5.45 -7.65
CA VAL A 199 32.23 -6.57 -7.49
C VAL A 199 30.80 -6.30 -8.00
N VAL A 200 30.62 -5.58 -9.11
CA VAL A 200 29.27 -5.48 -9.72
C VAL A 200 29.27 -5.93 -11.19
N PRO A 201 29.11 -7.24 -11.46
CA PRO A 201 28.79 -7.75 -12.79
C PRO A 201 27.29 -7.58 -13.05
N GLY A 202 26.92 -6.78 -14.06
CA GLY A 202 25.53 -6.70 -14.56
C GLY A 202 24.70 -5.50 -14.10
N ALA A 203 25.33 -4.39 -13.68
CA ALA A 203 24.62 -3.10 -13.60
C ALA A 203 24.02 -2.74 -14.98
N PRO A 204 22.83 -2.09 -15.04
CA PRO A 204 22.35 -1.49 -16.29
C PRO A 204 23.41 -0.53 -16.84
N PRO A 205 23.55 -0.38 -18.16
CA PRO A 205 24.52 0.51 -18.78
C PRO A 205 24.09 1.97 -18.57
N SER A 206 24.31 2.46 -17.36
CA SER A 206 24.34 3.87 -16.98
C SER A 206 25.24 3.92 -15.75
N THR A 207 26.55 3.86 -15.90
CA THR A 207 27.35 5.02 -16.28
C THR A 207 28.60 4.54 -16.98
N ARG A 208 28.58 4.63 -18.30
CA ARG A 208 29.82 4.49 -19.06
C ARG A 208 29.90 5.58 -20.12
N THR A 209 28.74 5.96 -20.66
CA THR A 209 28.61 7.17 -21.49
C THR A 209 27.66 8.22 -20.88
N PRO A 210 28.12 9.46 -20.59
CA PRO A 210 27.24 10.55 -20.21
C PRO A 210 26.27 10.93 -21.35
N LEU A 211 25.00 11.16 -21.01
CA LEU A 211 23.98 11.69 -21.94
C LEU A 211 24.02 13.22 -21.88
N TYR A 212 24.29 13.86 -23.02
CA TYR A 212 24.35 15.31 -23.12
C TYR A 212 23.13 15.88 -23.84
N LEU A 213 22.64 17.03 -23.37
CA LEU A 213 21.69 17.88 -24.09
C LEU A 213 22.43 19.11 -24.62
N SER A 214 22.65 19.15 -25.93
CA SER A 214 23.25 20.30 -26.58
C SER A 214 22.24 21.41 -26.83
N HIS A 215 22.62 22.64 -26.53
CA HIS A 215 21.81 23.82 -26.73
C HIS A 215 22.63 25.03 -27.20
N LEU A 216 21.98 26.00 -27.84
CA LEU A 216 22.55 27.33 -28.05
C LEU A 216 22.35 28.20 -26.81
N PRO A 217 23.13 29.29 -26.62
CA PRO A 217 22.94 30.21 -25.50
C PRO A 217 21.50 30.76 -25.38
N ALA A 218 20.84 30.98 -26.53
CA ALA A 218 19.45 31.45 -26.58
C ALA A 218 18.43 30.43 -26.03
N ASP A 219 18.75 29.12 -26.08
CA ASP A 219 17.85 28.02 -25.70
C ASP A 219 18.13 27.48 -24.28
N ARG A 220 19.04 28.11 -23.53
CA ARG A 220 19.52 27.61 -22.23
C ARG A 220 18.42 27.42 -21.20
N GLU A 221 17.48 28.35 -21.09
CA GLU A 221 16.37 28.24 -20.14
C GLU A 221 15.47 27.05 -20.47
N GLN A 222 15.17 26.86 -21.76
CA GLN A 222 14.40 25.74 -22.24
C GLN A 222 15.12 24.41 -22.01
N ALA A 223 16.42 24.34 -22.32
CA ALA A 223 17.26 23.18 -22.08
C ALA A 223 17.27 22.78 -20.59
N SER A 224 17.40 23.76 -19.69
CA SER A 224 17.35 23.53 -18.23
C SER A 224 16.01 22.97 -17.78
N ARG A 225 14.88 23.49 -18.29
CA ARG A 225 13.55 23.00 -17.91
C ARG A 225 13.29 21.58 -18.41
N ILE A 226 13.75 21.25 -19.62
CA ILE A 226 13.68 19.90 -20.17
C ILE A 226 14.57 18.95 -19.37
N ALA A 227 15.77 19.38 -18.98
CA ALA A 227 16.67 18.64 -18.10
C ALA A 227 16.04 18.31 -16.74
N ASP A 228 15.47 19.32 -16.08
CA ASP A 228 14.81 19.17 -14.79
C ASP A 228 13.60 18.24 -14.88
N TRP A 229 12.83 18.34 -15.95
CA TRP A 229 11.69 17.45 -16.18
C TRP A 229 12.13 16.00 -16.40
N LEU A 230 13.12 15.76 -17.26
CA LEU A 230 13.66 14.41 -17.50
C LEU A 230 14.33 13.80 -16.26
N ALA A 231 14.99 14.62 -15.43
CA ALA A 231 15.56 14.19 -14.16
C ALA A 231 14.48 13.66 -13.19
N ARG A 232 13.29 14.29 -13.14
CA ARG A 232 12.14 13.79 -12.36
C ARG A 232 11.59 12.46 -12.90
N GLN A 233 11.87 12.12 -14.16
CA GLN A 233 11.52 10.85 -14.79
C GLN A 233 12.64 9.80 -14.70
N GLY A 234 13.71 10.08 -13.95
CA GLY A 234 14.85 9.19 -13.74
C GLY A 234 15.90 9.23 -14.85
N ILE A 235 15.84 10.19 -15.78
CA ILE A 235 16.79 10.33 -16.89
C ILE A 235 17.69 11.53 -16.60
N ARG A 236 18.94 11.30 -16.20
CA ARG A 236 19.93 12.37 -15.96
C ARG A 236 20.61 12.76 -17.28
N LEU A 237 20.71 14.07 -17.52
CA LEU A 237 21.39 14.63 -18.69
C LEU A 237 22.25 15.84 -18.30
N GLN A 238 23.37 16.03 -19.01
CA GLN A 238 24.28 17.17 -18.81
C GLN A 238 24.07 18.20 -19.92
N LEU A 239 23.92 19.48 -19.55
CA LEU A 239 23.82 20.56 -20.53
C LEU A 239 25.19 20.88 -21.09
N ILE A 240 25.29 21.03 -22.41
CA ILE A 240 26.50 21.47 -23.11
C ILE A 240 26.14 22.53 -24.13
N GLU A 241 26.93 23.60 -24.21
CA GLU A 241 26.76 24.61 -25.25
C GLU A 241 27.32 24.11 -26.58
N GLU A 242 26.60 24.33 -27.68
CA GLU A 242 26.93 23.77 -29.00
C GLU A 242 28.35 24.16 -29.47
N GLU A 243 28.83 25.37 -29.13
CA GLU A 243 30.19 25.82 -29.46
C GLU A 243 31.29 25.05 -28.72
N SER A 244 30.96 24.51 -27.54
CA SER A 244 31.88 23.75 -26.68
C SER A 244 32.00 22.27 -27.08
N LEU A 245 31.12 21.76 -27.95
CA LEU A 245 31.16 20.38 -28.44
C LEU A 245 32.38 20.10 -29.31
N SER A 246 32.88 21.10 -30.06
CA SER A 246 34.08 20.96 -30.89
C SER A 246 35.35 20.75 -30.05
N THR A 247 35.40 21.36 -28.86
CA THR A 247 36.50 21.23 -27.91
C THR A 247 36.44 19.91 -27.17
N ALA A 248 35.23 19.47 -26.76
CA ALA A 248 35.02 18.21 -26.05
C ALA A 248 35.32 16.98 -26.93
N ALA A 249 34.89 16.99 -28.19
CA ALA A 249 35.14 15.92 -29.16
C ALA A 249 36.63 15.79 -29.58
N ALA A 250 37.44 16.83 -29.39
CA ALA A 250 38.86 16.82 -29.72
C ALA A 250 39.76 16.26 -28.60
N THR A 251 39.28 16.21 -27.35
CA THR A 251 40.06 15.76 -26.18
C THR A 251 39.98 14.27 -25.86
N GLU A 252 39.00 13.54 -26.41
CA GLU A 252 38.75 12.12 -26.08
C GLU A 252 39.22 11.15 -27.18
N GLY A 253 40.37 11.43 -27.80
CA GLY A 253 40.97 10.57 -28.82
C GLY A 253 41.50 9.21 -28.35
N GLU A 254 41.18 8.73 -27.14
CA GLU A 254 41.81 7.52 -26.58
C GLU A 254 40.92 6.64 -25.68
N GLN A 255 39.60 6.87 -25.59
CA GLN A 255 38.69 5.97 -24.87
C GLN A 255 37.52 5.50 -25.75
N ASP A 256 37.36 4.18 -25.83
CA ASP A 256 36.56 3.41 -26.79
C ASP A 256 35.02 3.49 -26.56
N GLU A 257 34.50 4.55 -25.92
CA GLU A 257 33.07 4.69 -25.61
C GLU A 257 32.46 5.99 -26.19
N PRO A 258 31.57 5.89 -27.20
CA PRO A 258 31.06 7.06 -27.92
C PRO A 258 29.94 7.79 -27.17
N ILE A 259 30.08 9.12 -27.03
CA ILE A 259 29.13 10.06 -26.39
C ILE A 259 27.69 9.92 -26.95
N ARG A 260 26.66 9.85 -26.08
CA ARG A 260 25.24 9.95 -26.48
C ARG A 260 24.79 11.41 -26.40
N LEU A 261 24.34 11.95 -27.54
CA LEU A 261 24.02 13.38 -27.69
C LEU A 261 22.56 13.58 -28.11
N LEU A 262 21.83 14.36 -27.33
CA LEU A 262 20.51 14.90 -27.68
C LEU A 262 20.70 16.38 -28.04
N ARG A 263 20.33 16.81 -29.24
CA ARG A 263 20.53 18.20 -29.69
C ARG A 263 19.19 18.92 -29.82
N LEU A 264 19.06 20.08 -29.17
CA LEU A 264 17.85 20.89 -29.30
C LEU A 264 17.71 21.45 -30.72
N TRP A 265 16.52 21.25 -31.30
CA TRP A 265 16.13 21.76 -32.61
C TRP A 265 15.05 22.83 -32.46
N THR A 266 15.51 24.08 -32.40
CA THR A 266 14.71 25.32 -32.24
C THR A 266 14.89 26.23 -33.46
N ARG A 267 14.12 27.32 -33.56
CA ARG A 267 14.34 28.34 -34.60
C ARG A 267 15.74 28.97 -34.53
N ALA A 268 16.27 29.15 -33.32
CA ALA A 268 17.62 29.66 -33.10
C ALA A 268 18.66 28.68 -33.65
N ALA A 269 18.48 27.38 -33.39
CA ALA A 269 19.31 26.32 -33.97
C ALA A 269 19.24 26.31 -35.51
N GLN A 270 18.04 26.42 -36.08
CA GLN A 270 17.86 26.45 -37.53
C GLN A 270 18.60 27.63 -38.19
N ALA A 271 18.54 28.84 -37.59
CA ALA A 271 19.24 30.01 -38.09
C ALA A 271 20.77 29.86 -37.97
N TYR A 272 21.25 29.37 -36.82
CA TYR A 272 22.67 29.11 -36.56
C TYR A 272 23.28 28.13 -37.58
N TRP A 273 22.56 27.05 -37.90
CA TRP A 273 23.04 26.03 -38.84
C TRP A 273 22.83 26.39 -40.31
N ALA A 274 21.94 27.34 -40.64
CA ALA A 274 21.78 27.85 -42.00
C ALA A 274 23.00 28.67 -42.47
N GLU A 275 23.69 29.34 -41.54
CA GLU A 275 24.88 30.14 -41.84
C GLU A 275 26.18 29.31 -41.89
N LYS A 276 26.20 28.14 -41.23
CA LYS A 276 27.33 27.20 -41.26
C LYS A 276 27.18 26.18 -42.40
N THR A 277 27.86 26.43 -43.53
CA THR A 277 27.94 25.49 -44.66
C THR A 277 29.29 24.76 -44.70
N GLY A 278 29.25 23.43 -44.62
CA GLY A 278 30.38 22.54 -44.90
C GLY A 278 31.19 22.07 -43.67
N SER A 279 31.49 20.77 -43.66
CA SER A 279 32.50 20.02 -42.88
C SER A 279 32.64 20.21 -41.35
N ASP A 280 31.83 21.03 -40.68
CA ASP A 280 31.72 21.06 -39.20
C ASP A 280 30.81 19.91 -38.68
N ALA A 281 30.95 18.72 -39.27
CA ALA A 281 30.15 17.55 -38.90
C ALA A 281 30.78 16.86 -37.67
N LEU A 282 30.07 16.88 -36.54
CA LEU A 282 30.40 16.17 -35.29
C LEU A 282 29.12 15.49 -34.74
N PRO A 283 29.21 14.37 -34.00
CA PRO A 283 29.78 13.08 -34.36
C PRO A 283 28.70 11.95 -34.38
N GLY A 284 28.78 11.07 -35.39
CA GLY A 284 28.41 9.65 -35.30
C GLY A 284 26.92 9.21 -35.22
N PRO A 285 26.67 7.88 -35.34
CA PRO A 285 25.34 7.25 -35.48
C PRO A 285 24.48 7.19 -34.19
N ARG A 286 24.86 7.90 -33.12
CA ARG A 286 24.20 7.87 -31.80
C ARG A 286 23.77 9.26 -31.31
N ALA A 287 23.55 10.20 -32.22
CA ALA A 287 22.92 11.49 -31.93
C ALA A 287 21.41 11.46 -32.26
N ALA A 288 20.59 12.14 -31.46
CA ALA A 288 19.17 12.36 -31.73
C ALA A 288 18.83 13.85 -31.69
N LEU A 289 17.89 14.27 -32.55
CA LEU A 289 17.39 15.65 -32.56
C LEU A 289 16.13 15.74 -31.70
N LEU A 290 16.12 16.67 -30.74
CA LEU A 290 14.95 17.00 -29.93
C LEU A 290 14.25 18.22 -30.50
N ARG A 291 13.11 18.01 -31.17
CA ARG A 291 12.31 19.10 -31.72
C ARG A 291 11.23 19.53 -30.74
N THR A 292 11.23 20.82 -30.42
CA THR A 292 10.34 21.40 -29.42
C THR A 292 9.35 22.40 -30.00
N GLU A 293 9.43 22.64 -31.30
CA GLU A 293 8.58 23.54 -32.08
C GLU A 293 8.33 22.90 -33.45
N ALA A 294 7.19 23.20 -34.10
CA ALA A 294 6.84 22.64 -35.40
C ALA A 294 7.72 23.21 -36.54
N LEU A 295 8.95 22.71 -36.63
CA LEU A 295 9.98 23.10 -37.59
C LEU A 295 10.28 21.96 -38.56
N ALA A 296 10.68 22.31 -39.78
CA ALA A 296 11.16 21.34 -40.76
C ALA A 296 12.42 20.63 -40.25
N ALA A 297 12.54 19.33 -40.55
CA ALA A 297 13.75 18.57 -40.24
C ALA A 297 14.95 19.10 -41.04
N PRO A 298 16.18 19.04 -40.48
CA PRO A 298 17.37 19.45 -41.21
C PRO A 298 17.68 18.48 -42.38
N PRO A 299 18.54 18.89 -43.34
CA PRO A 299 19.01 18.02 -44.40
C PRO A 299 19.68 16.74 -43.87
N PRO A 300 19.67 15.62 -44.62
CA PRO A 300 20.33 14.38 -44.23
C PRO A 300 21.82 14.61 -43.93
N GLY A 301 22.33 14.01 -42.84
CA GLY A 301 23.72 14.15 -42.40
C GLY A 301 23.95 15.11 -41.22
N GLN A 302 22.91 15.78 -40.71
CA GLN A 302 22.97 16.65 -39.52
C GLN A 302 22.30 16.03 -38.26
N GLY A 303 22.20 14.70 -38.19
CA GLY A 303 21.50 13.99 -37.10
C GLY A 303 20.00 13.76 -37.35
N ALA A 304 19.53 14.01 -38.57
CA ALA A 304 18.13 13.85 -39.00
C ALA A 304 17.58 12.40 -38.96
N GLU A 305 18.44 11.42 -38.68
CA GLU A 305 18.07 9.99 -38.74
C GLU A 305 17.27 9.52 -37.52
N ARG A 306 17.27 10.30 -36.42
CA ARG A 306 16.48 10.02 -35.21
C ARG A 306 15.92 11.32 -34.64
N LEU A 307 14.70 11.66 -35.06
CA LEU A 307 13.95 12.84 -34.61
C LEU A 307 13.01 12.45 -33.46
N LEU A 308 13.09 13.18 -32.35
CA LEU A 308 12.22 13.03 -31.19
C LEU A 308 11.43 14.33 -30.99
N ASP A 309 10.11 14.21 -30.90
CA ASP A 309 9.21 15.36 -30.76
C ASP A 309 8.77 15.57 -29.32
N LEU A 310 8.98 16.79 -28.82
CA LEU A 310 8.46 17.28 -27.53
C LEU A 310 7.89 18.69 -27.73
N LEU A 311 6.82 18.79 -28.52
CA LEU A 311 6.21 20.06 -28.92
C LEU A 311 5.52 20.79 -27.73
N ASP A 312 4.99 20.03 -26.76
CA ASP A 312 4.33 20.56 -25.56
C ASP A 312 5.25 20.59 -24.33
N TRP A 313 6.55 20.87 -24.52
CA TRP A 313 7.56 20.88 -23.45
C TRP A 313 7.25 21.84 -22.28
N GLN A 314 6.35 22.82 -22.47
CA GLN A 314 5.93 23.76 -21.43
C GLN A 314 4.93 23.18 -20.43
N GLN A 315 4.16 22.15 -20.81
CA GLN A 315 3.21 21.45 -19.93
C GLN A 315 3.26 19.92 -20.13
N PRO A 316 4.44 19.29 -19.94
CA PRO A 316 4.67 17.92 -20.34
C PRO A 316 3.91 16.88 -19.49
N GLU A 317 3.37 17.27 -18.32
CA GLU A 317 2.67 16.35 -17.41
C GLU A 317 1.25 15.97 -17.87
N LYS A 318 0.68 16.70 -18.84
CA LYS A 318 -0.70 16.49 -19.33
C LYS A 318 -0.77 16.07 -20.80
N SER A 319 0.36 16.04 -21.50
CA SER A 319 0.45 15.84 -22.94
C SER A 319 0.65 14.36 -23.30
N GLU A 320 -0.05 13.90 -24.34
CA GLU A 320 0.10 12.54 -24.90
C GLU A 320 1.44 12.42 -25.66
N GLU A 321 1.88 13.52 -26.24
CA GLU A 321 3.14 13.73 -26.95
C GLU A 321 4.34 13.56 -26.02
N ALA A 322 4.27 14.07 -24.79
CA ALA A 322 5.33 13.89 -23.79
C ALA A 322 5.50 12.42 -23.36
N ARG A 323 4.41 11.63 -23.32
CA ARG A 323 4.49 10.18 -23.05
C ARG A 323 5.09 9.43 -24.22
N ASN A 324 4.70 9.77 -25.45
CA ASN A 324 5.27 9.21 -26.67
C ASN A 324 6.77 9.50 -26.76
N PHE A 325 7.17 10.75 -26.50
CA PHE A 325 8.57 11.16 -26.40
C PHE A 325 9.37 10.30 -25.39
N LEU A 326 8.86 10.11 -24.17
CA LEU A 326 9.54 9.29 -23.15
C LEU A 326 9.69 7.83 -23.59
N GLY A 327 8.70 7.28 -24.30
CA GLY A 327 8.79 5.94 -24.88
C GLY A 327 9.89 5.84 -25.93
N GLN A 328 9.91 6.78 -26.88
CA GLN A 328 10.92 6.84 -27.95
C GLN A 328 12.32 7.09 -27.41
N LEU A 329 12.47 7.98 -26.43
CA LEU A 329 13.75 8.27 -25.76
C LEU A 329 14.29 7.04 -25.02
N ARG A 330 13.43 6.29 -24.32
CA ARG A 330 13.84 5.06 -23.62
C ARG A 330 14.24 3.95 -24.58
N ALA A 331 13.49 3.76 -25.67
CA ALA A 331 13.84 2.81 -26.73
C ALA A 331 15.18 3.17 -27.38
N TRP A 332 15.41 4.46 -27.63
CA TRP A 332 16.69 4.97 -28.14
C TRP A 332 17.86 4.76 -27.19
N LEU A 333 17.67 4.97 -25.89
CA LEU A 333 18.68 4.73 -24.87
C LEU A 333 19.02 3.23 -24.72
N ALA A 334 18.08 2.34 -25.01
CA ALA A 334 18.24 0.89 -24.96
C ALA A 334 18.87 0.27 -26.23
N ASP A 335 19.14 1.07 -27.27
CA ASP A 335 19.57 0.60 -28.61
C ASP A 335 18.62 -0.44 -29.25
N GLU A 336 17.34 -0.47 -28.84
CA GLU A 336 16.32 -1.33 -29.43
C GLU A 336 15.94 -0.81 -30.83
N GLN A 337 15.86 -1.71 -31.81
CA GLN A 337 15.37 -1.36 -33.15
C GLN A 337 13.90 -0.93 -33.05
N PRO A 338 13.50 0.21 -33.65
CA PRO A 338 12.10 0.62 -33.61
C PRO A 338 11.22 -0.47 -34.24
N PRO A 339 9.99 -0.68 -33.75
CA PRO A 339 9.05 -1.60 -34.38
C PRO A 339 8.84 -1.18 -35.85
N PRO A 340 8.63 -2.14 -36.77
CA PRO A 340 8.44 -1.81 -38.18
C PRO A 340 7.25 -0.85 -38.32
N GLU A 341 7.42 0.20 -39.12
CA GLU A 341 6.33 1.14 -39.42
C GLU A 341 5.12 0.37 -39.96
N PRO A 342 3.89 0.74 -39.54
CA PRO A 342 2.69 0.11 -40.05
C PRO A 342 2.61 0.34 -41.57
N ASP A 343 2.37 -0.75 -42.30
CA ASP A 343 2.21 -0.79 -43.75
C ASP A 343 1.06 0.14 -44.18
N VAL A 344 1.41 1.32 -44.68
CA VAL A 344 0.47 2.43 -44.98
C VAL A 344 -0.41 2.12 -46.21
N ASP A 345 -0.15 1.03 -46.92
CA ASP A 345 -0.86 0.68 -48.16
C ASP A 345 -2.15 -0.14 -47.95
N LYS A 346 -2.63 -0.33 -46.70
CA LYS A 346 -3.89 -1.06 -46.42
C LYS A 346 -5.01 -0.27 -45.71
N LEU A 347 -4.89 1.04 -45.56
CA LEU A 347 -5.92 1.89 -44.92
C LEU A 347 -6.67 2.81 -45.90
N GLY A 348 -6.67 2.50 -47.19
CA GLY A 348 -7.13 3.42 -48.24
C GLY A 348 -8.64 3.52 -48.49
N GLU A 349 -9.49 2.59 -48.03
CA GLU A 349 -10.90 2.56 -48.47
C GLU A 349 -11.94 2.68 -47.34
N GLY A 350 -11.60 2.39 -46.07
CA GLY A 350 -12.60 2.32 -44.97
C GLY A 350 -12.82 3.60 -44.15
N SER A 351 -11.86 4.52 -44.07
CA SER A 351 -11.95 5.64 -43.11
C SER A 351 -12.90 6.77 -43.56
N GLY A 352 -13.04 6.99 -44.86
CA GLY A 352 -13.89 8.06 -45.39
C GLY A 352 -15.40 7.79 -45.27
N GLU A 353 -15.81 6.53 -45.40
CA GLU A 353 -17.22 6.14 -45.23
C GLU A 353 -17.65 6.26 -43.76
N ALA A 354 -16.80 5.82 -42.82
CA ALA A 354 -17.07 5.91 -41.39
C ALA A 354 -17.21 7.36 -40.91
N GLU A 355 -16.34 8.27 -41.36
CA GLU A 355 -16.43 9.69 -41.01
C GLU A 355 -17.69 10.36 -41.58
N ALA A 356 -18.08 10.03 -42.82
CA ALA A 356 -19.30 10.55 -43.44
C ALA A 356 -20.57 10.08 -42.70
N LEU A 357 -20.61 8.81 -42.32
CA LEU A 357 -21.72 8.22 -41.56
C LEU A 357 -21.84 8.83 -40.15
N LEU A 358 -20.72 9.09 -39.48
CA LEU A 358 -20.72 9.78 -38.19
C LEU A 358 -21.18 11.24 -38.29
N ALA A 359 -20.82 11.95 -39.36
CA ALA A 359 -21.32 13.29 -39.62
C ALA A 359 -22.84 13.29 -39.84
N GLU A 360 -23.38 12.31 -40.58
CA GLU A 360 -24.82 12.12 -40.77
C GLU A 360 -25.53 11.79 -39.44
N LEU A 361 -24.92 10.97 -38.57
CA LEU A 361 -25.45 10.64 -37.25
C LEU A 361 -25.53 11.87 -36.32
N ALA A 362 -24.59 12.82 -36.47
CA ALA A 362 -24.55 14.06 -35.71
C ALA A 362 -25.59 15.11 -36.16
N ASP A 363 -26.15 15.00 -37.38
CA ASP A 363 -27.22 15.89 -37.84
C ASP A 363 -28.55 15.60 -37.10
N PRO A 364 -29.12 16.58 -36.36
CA PRO A 364 -30.38 16.41 -35.65
C PRO A 364 -31.58 16.03 -36.54
N LYS A 365 -31.50 16.26 -37.85
CA LYS A 365 -32.56 15.95 -38.82
C LYS A 365 -32.55 14.50 -39.30
N THR A 366 -31.51 13.74 -39.00
CA THR A 366 -31.41 12.33 -39.38
C THR A 366 -32.45 11.50 -38.62
N PRO A 367 -33.40 10.84 -39.30
CA PRO A 367 -34.52 10.17 -38.66
C PRO A 367 -34.08 8.87 -37.93
N PRO A 368 -34.78 8.45 -36.86
CA PRO A 368 -34.37 7.32 -36.03
C PRO A 368 -34.07 6.00 -36.78
N PRO A 369 -34.85 5.57 -37.80
CA PRO A 369 -34.54 4.35 -38.55
C PRO A 369 -33.21 4.45 -39.29
N ARG A 370 -32.89 5.63 -39.85
CA ARG A 370 -31.64 5.87 -40.55
C ARG A 370 -30.44 5.87 -39.61
N ARG A 371 -30.62 6.37 -38.38
CA ARG A 371 -29.58 6.32 -37.34
C ARG A 371 -29.22 4.89 -36.93
N LEU A 372 -30.18 3.97 -36.93
CA LEU A 372 -29.96 2.54 -36.69
C LEU A 372 -29.16 1.91 -37.84
N GLU A 373 -29.57 2.14 -39.09
CA GLU A 373 -28.84 1.65 -40.28
C GLU A 373 -27.38 2.16 -40.31
N ILE A 374 -27.16 3.42 -39.92
CA ILE A 374 -25.82 4.00 -39.79
C ILE A 374 -25.01 3.27 -38.69
N GLY A 375 -25.65 2.96 -37.56
CA GLY A 375 -25.04 2.20 -36.46
C GLY A 375 -24.61 0.80 -36.91
N ASP A 376 -25.49 0.07 -37.59
CA ASP A 376 -25.20 -1.26 -38.12
C ASP A 376 -24.07 -1.21 -39.17
N ARG A 377 -24.07 -0.17 -40.03
CA ARG A 377 -23.01 0.00 -41.03
C ARG A 377 -21.66 0.35 -40.42
N LEU A 378 -21.64 1.15 -39.35
CA LEU A 378 -20.43 1.46 -38.58
C LEU A 378 -19.90 0.23 -37.83
N ASP A 379 -20.78 -0.68 -37.40
CA ASP A 379 -20.37 -1.98 -36.82
C ASP A 379 -19.66 -2.86 -37.87
N GLU A 380 -20.13 -2.85 -39.11
CA GLU A 380 -19.53 -3.60 -40.22
C GLU A 380 -18.18 -3.04 -40.71
N ILE A 381 -18.07 -1.71 -40.81
CA ILE A 381 -16.86 -1.06 -41.39
C ILE A 381 -15.87 -0.54 -40.34
N GLY A 382 -16.24 -0.60 -39.06
CA GLY A 382 -15.45 -0.15 -37.92
C GLY A 382 -15.79 1.27 -37.46
N ASP A 383 -16.39 1.40 -36.27
CA ASP A 383 -16.73 2.69 -35.65
C ASP A 383 -15.49 3.34 -35.01
N PRO A 384 -15.04 4.52 -35.48
CA PRO A 384 -13.84 5.17 -34.96
C PRO A 384 -14.07 5.92 -33.63
N ARG A 385 -15.29 5.96 -33.07
CA ARG A 385 -15.57 6.63 -31.78
C ARG A 385 -14.91 5.88 -30.61
N ARG A 386 -14.05 6.58 -29.85
CA ARG A 386 -13.42 6.05 -28.62
C ARG A 386 -14.47 5.47 -27.66
N GLY A 387 -14.36 4.18 -27.37
CA GLY A 387 -15.21 3.47 -26.39
C GLY A 387 -16.35 2.65 -27.01
N VAL A 388 -16.57 2.72 -28.33
CA VAL A 388 -17.51 1.85 -29.05
C VAL A 388 -16.68 0.96 -29.98
N GLY A 389 -16.46 -0.27 -29.53
CA GLY A 389 -15.74 -1.29 -30.27
C GLY A 389 -15.88 -2.61 -29.51
N VAL A 390 -16.58 -3.56 -30.11
CA VAL A 390 -16.70 -4.93 -29.62
C VAL A 390 -15.29 -5.50 -29.50
N ARG A 391 -14.84 -5.79 -28.27
CA ARG A 391 -13.75 -6.76 -28.08
C ARG A 391 -14.32 -8.12 -28.43
N GLU A 392 -14.15 -8.55 -29.68
CA GLU A 392 -14.27 -9.96 -30.02
C GLU A 392 -13.24 -10.71 -29.16
N PHE A 393 -13.71 -11.35 -28.09
CA PHE A 393 -12.94 -12.36 -27.41
C PHE A 393 -12.87 -13.57 -28.34
N VAL A 394 -11.83 -13.63 -29.15
CA VAL A 394 -11.38 -14.92 -29.67
C VAL A 394 -10.95 -15.72 -28.44
N ARG A 395 -11.81 -16.65 -28.02
CA ARG A 395 -11.48 -17.72 -27.09
C ARG A 395 -10.25 -18.43 -27.63
N ARG A 396 -9.06 -18.05 -27.17
CA ARG A 396 -7.93 -18.98 -27.13
C ARG A 396 -8.31 -19.98 -26.06
N ASP A 397 -8.56 -21.22 -26.47
CA ASP A 397 -8.59 -22.31 -25.52
C ASP A 397 -7.34 -22.18 -24.64
N ALA A 398 -7.58 -22.15 -23.34
CA ALA A 398 -6.54 -21.99 -22.35
C ALA A 398 -5.43 -23.02 -22.64
N PRO A 399 -4.15 -22.61 -22.76
CA PRO A 399 -3.09 -23.58 -22.60
C PRO A 399 -3.26 -24.21 -21.21
N PRO A 400 -3.09 -25.54 -21.07
CA PRO A 400 -3.22 -26.19 -19.77
C PRO A 400 -2.26 -25.51 -18.80
N SER A 401 -2.83 -25.09 -17.67
CA SER A 401 -2.18 -24.68 -16.41
C SER A 401 -0.65 -24.65 -16.49
N ALA A 402 -0.09 -23.45 -16.60
CA ALA A 402 1.28 -23.18 -16.18
C ALA A 402 1.30 -23.20 -14.64
N ALA A 403 1.24 -24.40 -14.07
CA ALA A 403 1.91 -24.67 -12.82
C ALA A 403 3.43 -24.66 -13.08
N GLU A 404 4.20 -24.33 -12.04
CA GLU A 404 5.67 -24.42 -11.95
C GLU A 404 6.48 -23.15 -12.26
N GLY A 405 6.19 -22.08 -11.52
CA GLY A 405 7.23 -21.47 -10.68
C GLY A 405 7.02 -21.95 -9.23
N PRO A 406 8.03 -22.00 -8.34
CA PRO A 406 7.84 -22.52 -7.00
C PRO A 406 6.91 -21.59 -6.22
N ALA A 407 5.62 -21.92 -6.21
CA ALA A 407 4.70 -21.39 -5.23
C ALA A 407 5.27 -21.81 -3.87
N ILE A 408 5.77 -20.83 -3.11
CA ILE A 408 6.09 -21.03 -1.71
C ILE A 408 4.77 -21.47 -1.09
N SER A 409 4.61 -22.78 -0.89
CA SER A 409 3.41 -23.31 -0.27
C SER A 409 3.31 -22.65 1.11
N PRO A 410 2.14 -22.12 1.49
CA PRO A 410 1.98 -21.54 2.81
C PRO A 410 2.43 -22.58 3.85
N PRO A 411 3.01 -22.15 4.99
CA PRO A 411 3.51 -23.07 6.01
C PRO A 411 2.48 -24.17 6.31
N PRO A 412 2.90 -25.43 6.53
CA PRO A 412 1.96 -26.54 6.75
C PRO A 412 0.89 -26.27 7.82
N GLU A 413 1.23 -25.46 8.82
CA GLU A 413 0.31 -24.99 9.86
C GLU A 413 -0.87 -24.18 9.29
N VAL A 414 -0.63 -23.28 8.33
CA VAL A 414 -1.68 -22.44 7.71
C VAL A 414 -2.75 -23.31 7.07
N ASN A 415 -2.36 -24.30 6.26
CA ASN A 415 -3.31 -25.19 5.61
C ASN A 415 -4.11 -26.01 6.62
N GLN A 416 -3.47 -26.51 7.69
CA GLN A 416 -4.17 -27.25 8.75
C GLN A 416 -5.22 -26.38 9.46
N LEU A 417 -4.90 -25.11 9.73
CA LEU A 417 -5.79 -24.16 10.37
C LEU A 417 -6.99 -23.82 9.47
N LEU A 418 -6.75 -23.62 8.16
CA LEU A 418 -7.82 -23.38 7.19
C LEU A 418 -8.73 -24.60 7.03
N ASP A 419 -8.17 -25.80 6.92
CA ASP A 419 -8.92 -27.06 6.88
C ASP A 419 -9.77 -27.25 8.15
N GLU A 420 -9.28 -26.78 9.30
CA GLU A 420 -10.04 -26.82 10.55
C GLU A 420 -11.20 -25.81 10.56
N LEU A 421 -11.05 -24.62 9.97
CA LEU A 421 -12.16 -23.64 9.88
C LEU A 421 -13.35 -24.18 9.07
N GLU A 422 -13.09 -24.98 8.04
CA GLU A 422 -14.13 -25.60 7.21
C GLU A 422 -14.95 -26.68 7.96
N ARG A 423 -14.44 -27.20 9.08
CA ARG A 423 -15.17 -28.18 9.89
C ARG A 423 -16.26 -27.48 10.70
N ILE A 424 -17.49 -27.96 10.58
CA ILE A 424 -18.64 -27.40 11.30
C ILE A 424 -18.51 -27.59 12.81
N GLU A 425 -17.78 -28.60 13.26
CA GLU A 425 -17.52 -28.93 14.66
C GLU A 425 -16.56 -27.95 15.34
N THR A 426 -15.84 -27.13 14.58
CA THR A 426 -14.92 -26.13 15.12
C THR A 426 -15.72 -25.08 15.87
N ILE A 427 -15.57 -25.05 17.20
CA ILE A 427 -16.35 -24.18 18.09
C ILE A 427 -15.85 -22.72 18.05
N PRO A 428 -16.69 -21.72 18.41
CA PRO A 428 -16.32 -20.30 18.33
C PRO A 428 -15.00 -19.91 19.03
N PRO A 429 -14.68 -20.39 20.25
CA PRO A 429 -13.38 -20.08 20.86
C PRO A 429 -12.18 -20.62 20.06
N ARG A 430 -12.34 -21.76 19.39
CA ARG A 430 -11.31 -22.31 18.51
C ARG A 430 -11.19 -21.54 17.21
N ARG A 431 -12.32 -21.12 16.60
CA ARG A 431 -12.34 -20.22 15.43
C ARG A 431 -11.62 -18.90 15.70
N LEU A 432 -11.86 -18.30 16.87
CA LEU A 432 -11.15 -17.12 17.34
C LEU A 432 -9.63 -17.35 17.40
N ALA A 433 -9.20 -18.45 18.06
CA ALA A 433 -7.78 -18.78 18.19
C ALA A 433 -7.11 -19.06 16.83
N ILE A 434 -7.81 -19.71 15.91
CA ILE A 434 -7.33 -19.92 14.54
C ILE A 434 -7.18 -18.57 13.83
N GLY A 435 -8.18 -17.70 13.91
CA GLY A 435 -8.13 -16.36 13.32
C GLY A 435 -6.96 -15.52 13.84
N ASP A 436 -6.73 -15.53 15.16
CA ASP A 436 -5.60 -14.85 15.77
C ASP A 436 -4.26 -15.44 15.32
N ARG A 437 -4.17 -16.77 15.23
CA ARG A 437 -2.96 -17.43 14.73
C ARG A 437 -2.68 -17.11 13.27
N LEU A 438 -3.70 -17.09 12.41
CA LEU A 438 -3.57 -16.66 11.02
C LEU A 438 -3.13 -15.20 10.91
N ALA A 439 -3.54 -14.33 11.83
CA ALA A 439 -3.07 -12.94 11.87
C ALA A 439 -1.55 -12.85 12.16
N GLU A 440 -1.02 -13.76 12.97
CA GLU A 440 0.40 -13.82 13.34
C GLU A 440 1.28 -14.38 12.24
N ILE A 441 0.86 -15.49 11.61
CA ILE A 441 1.68 -16.24 10.63
C ILE A 441 1.43 -15.83 9.17
N GLY A 442 0.51 -14.89 8.95
CA GLY A 442 0.06 -14.46 7.63
C GLY A 442 -1.20 -15.19 7.18
N ASP A 443 -2.29 -14.43 7.01
CA ASP A 443 -3.58 -14.95 6.58
C ASP A 443 -3.65 -14.95 5.05
N PRO A 444 -3.62 -16.11 4.37
CA PRO A 444 -3.53 -16.17 2.91
C PRO A 444 -4.90 -16.07 2.24
N ARG A 445 -6.00 -15.98 3.00
CA ARG A 445 -7.34 -16.01 2.43
C ARG A 445 -7.57 -14.80 1.54
N ALA A 446 -8.09 -15.05 0.33
CA ALA A 446 -8.46 -14.00 -0.61
C ALA A 446 -9.43 -13.01 0.06
N GLY A 447 -9.26 -11.71 -0.16
CA GLY A 447 -10.15 -10.72 0.42
C GLY A 447 -9.80 -10.24 1.83
N VAL A 448 -8.79 -10.82 2.51
CA VAL A 448 -8.43 -10.47 3.90
C VAL A 448 -7.31 -9.41 3.96
N GLY A 449 -6.31 -9.56 3.10
CA GLY A 449 -5.07 -8.77 3.11
C GLY A 449 -5.00 -7.68 2.05
N LEU A 450 -3.77 -7.37 1.63
CA LEU A 450 -3.46 -6.43 0.55
C LEU A 450 -3.02 -7.19 -0.71
N ASP A 451 -3.16 -6.57 -1.87
CA ASP A 451 -2.64 -7.07 -3.14
C ASP A 451 -1.16 -6.72 -3.32
N ASP A 452 -0.56 -7.15 -4.43
CA ASP A 452 0.86 -6.90 -4.75
C ASP A 452 1.23 -5.41 -4.86
N ARG A 453 0.23 -4.52 -4.99
CA ARG A 453 0.39 -3.06 -5.03
C ARG A 453 0.28 -2.42 -3.66
N GLY A 454 -0.01 -3.20 -2.61
CA GLY A 454 -0.30 -2.70 -1.27
C GLY A 454 -1.71 -2.11 -1.12
N LEU A 455 -2.62 -2.37 -2.07
CA LEU A 455 -4.01 -1.93 -2.00
C LEU A 455 -4.88 -3.02 -1.35
N PRO A 456 -6.02 -2.67 -0.74
CA PRO A 456 -6.97 -3.67 -0.25
C PRO A 456 -7.33 -4.71 -1.32
N ALA A 457 -6.95 -5.97 -1.08
CA ALA A 457 -7.37 -7.08 -1.93
C ALA A 457 -8.81 -7.43 -1.54
N LEU A 458 -9.77 -7.21 -2.44
CA LEU A 458 -11.19 -7.52 -2.22
C LEU A 458 -11.56 -8.81 -2.95
N ASP A 459 -12.19 -9.74 -2.24
CA ASP A 459 -12.82 -10.92 -2.83
C ASP A 459 -14.29 -10.59 -3.12
N TRP A 460 -14.60 -10.36 -4.39
CA TRP A 460 -15.91 -9.93 -4.85
C TRP A 460 -16.84 -11.12 -5.07
N VAL A 461 -18.00 -11.08 -4.42
CA VAL A 461 -19.10 -12.03 -4.63
C VAL A 461 -20.17 -11.36 -5.47
N GLU A 462 -20.48 -11.93 -6.64
CA GLU A 462 -21.61 -11.47 -7.46
C GLU A 462 -22.93 -11.79 -6.75
N ILE A 463 -23.78 -10.77 -6.61
CA ILE A 463 -25.15 -10.88 -6.13
C ILE A 463 -26.08 -10.71 -7.34
N PRO A 464 -26.68 -11.79 -7.85
CA PRO A 464 -27.50 -11.71 -9.05
C PRO A 464 -28.72 -10.83 -8.82
N GLY A 465 -28.91 -9.87 -9.72
CA GLY A 465 -30.07 -8.99 -9.76
C GLY A 465 -31.38 -9.74 -9.94
N GLY A 466 -32.49 -9.04 -9.75
CA GLY A 466 -33.84 -9.59 -9.81
C GLY A 466 -34.70 -9.17 -8.63
N GLU A 467 -35.88 -9.78 -8.56
CA GLU A 467 -36.81 -9.56 -7.46
C GLU A 467 -36.36 -10.28 -6.18
N PHE A 468 -36.60 -9.66 -5.03
CA PHE A 468 -36.35 -10.23 -3.72
C PHE A 468 -37.34 -9.69 -2.69
N ILE A 469 -37.39 -10.36 -1.53
CA ILE A 469 -38.19 -9.95 -0.38
C ILE A 469 -37.36 -9.03 0.51
N TYR A 470 -37.85 -7.81 0.71
CA TYR A 470 -37.29 -6.77 1.57
C TYR A 470 -38.19 -6.55 2.80
N GLY A 471 -37.58 -6.41 3.98
CA GLY A 471 -38.25 -6.19 5.25
C GLY A 471 -39.27 -7.28 5.57
N GLU A 472 -40.47 -6.88 5.99
CA GLU A 472 -41.58 -7.77 6.33
C GLU A 472 -42.42 -8.17 5.11
N GLY A 473 -41.78 -8.59 4.01
CA GLY A 473 -42.48 -9.19 2.87
C GLY A 473 -42.66 -8.31 1.62
N GLU A 474 -42.08 -7.11 1.59
CA GLU A 474 -42.17 -6.22 0.43
C GLU A 474 -41.35 -6.77 -0.74
N LYS A 475 -41.91 -6.82 -1.95
CA LYS A 475 -41.14 -7.22 -3.14
C LYS A 475 -40.43 -6.02 -3.74
N ARG A 476 -39.10 -6.05 -3.80
CA ARG A 476 -38.26 -5.06 -4.47
C ARG A 476 -37.43 -5.71 -5.56
N LYS A 477 -36.85 -4.89 -6.44
CA LYS A 477 -36.01 -5.34 -7.55
C LYS A 477 -34.70 -4.57 -7.56
N LEU A 478 -33.58 -5.30 -7.60
CA LEU A 478 -32.24 -4.74 -7.71
C LEU A 478 -31.56 -5.20 -9.00
N SER A 479 -30.64 -4.38 -9.50
CA SER A 479 -29.68 -4.80 -10.52
C SER A 479 -28.63 -5.73 -9.91
N THR A 480 -27.90 -6.48 -10.75
CA THR A 480 -26.73 -7.23 -10.29
C THR A 480 -25.68 -6.27 -9.74
N PHE A 481 -25.04 -6.66 -8.64
CA PHE A 481 -23.93 -5.94 -8.03
C PHE A 481 -22.96 -6.95 -7.42
N HIS A 482 -21.76 -6.50 -7.05
CA HIS A 482 -20.78 -7.29 -6.35
C HIS A 482 -20.66 -6.78 -4.91
N MET A 483 -20.53 -7.70 -3.95
CA MET A 483 -20.29 -7.39 -2.55
C MET A 483 -18.99 -8.02 -2.09
N ALA A 484 -18.18 -7.28 -1.34
CA ALA A 484 -17.00 -7.84 -0.70
C ALA A 484 -17.42 -8.99 0.23
N ARG A 485 -16.75 -10.14 0.10
CA ARG A 485 -17.06 -11.35 0.88
C ARG A 485 -17.04 -11.07 2.39
N TYR A 486 -16.14 -10.19 2.81
CA TYR A 486 -15.89 -9.84 4.21
C TYR A 486 -16.09 -8.35 4.49
N PRO A 487 -16.32 -7.97 5.76
CA PRO A 487 -16.10 -6.59 6.21
C PRO A 487 -14.64 -6.17 5.96
N ILE A 488 -14.41 -4.88 5.79
CA ILE A 488 -13.05 -4.33 5.62
C ILE A 488 -12.21 -4.63 6.86
N THR A 489 -11.00 -5.16 6.66
CA THR A 489 -10.11 -5.57 7.74
C THR A 489 -9.22 -4.43 8.24
N ASN A 490 -8.60 -4.60 9.40
CA ASN A 490 -7.66 -3.63 9.94
C ASN A 490 -6.49 -3.35 8.98
N VAL A 491 -5.92 -4.39 8.34
CA VAL A 491 -4.78 -4.21 7.42
C VAL A 491 -5.19 -3.46 6.15
N GLN A 492 -6.39 -3.72 5.63
CA GLN A 492 -6.93 -2.99 4.49
C GLN A 492 -7.20 -1.53 4.84
N TYR A 493 -7.74 -1.26 6.02
CA TYR A 493 -7.95 0.12 6.48
C TYR A 493 -6.64 0.85 6.77
N GLN A 494 -5.62 0.15 7.26
CA GLN A 494 -4.31 0.72 7.53
C GLN A 494 -3.66 1.23 6.23
N ALA A 495 -3.83 0.53 5.11
CA ALA A 495 -3.35 1.02 3.80
C ALA A 495 -3.94 2.38 3.41
N PHE A 496 -5.20 2.67 3.76
CA PHE A 496 -5.79 4.00 3.57
C PHE A 496 -5.13 5.07 4.46
N ILE A 497 -4.87 4.75 5.73
CA ILE A 497 -4.18 5.66 6.65
C ILE A 497 -2.76 5.94 6.12
N ASP A 498 -2.01 4.90 5.78
CA ASP A 498 -0.62 4.96 5.31
C ASP A 498 -0.48 5.71 3.98
N ALA A 499 -1.51 5.63 3.12
CA ALA A 499 -1.61 6.41 1.88
C ALA A 499 -1.94 7.90 2.10
N GLY A 500 -1.97 8.38 3.35
CA GLY A 500 -2.32 9.76 3.68
C GLY A 500 -3.83 10.02 3.63
N GLY A 501 -4.65 9.01 3.92
CA GLY A 501 -6.12 9.13 3.90
C GLY A 501 -6.66 10.26 4.77
N TYR A 502 -5.96 10.62 5.85
CA TYR A 502 -6.32 11.70 6.78
C TYR A 502 -5.40 12.93 6.71
N GLU A 503 -4.31 12.89 5.94
CA GLU A 503 -3.27 13.92 5.97
C GLU A 503 -2.86 14.36 4.56
N GLY A 504 -2.51 15.64 4.39
CA GLY A 504 -2.02 16.19 3.13
C GLY A 504 -3.11 16.63 2.14
N LYS A 505 -2.68 17.03 0.93
CA LYS A 505 -3.59 17.61 -0.09
C LYS A 505 -4.63 16.60 -0.61
N SER A 506 -4.30 15.31 -0.64
CA SER A 506 -5.19 14.24 -1.12
C SER A 506 -6.36 13.97 -0.17
N ALA A 507 -6.18 14.16 1.15
CA ALA A 507 -7.26 14.04 2.13
C ALA A 507 -8.45 14.95 1.77
N SER A 508 -8.18 16.16 1.25
CA SER A 508 -9.25 17.09 0.85
C SER A 508 -10.23 16.52 -0.19
N ALA A 509 -9.79 15.57 -1.03
CA ALA A 509 -10.65 14.96 -2.05
C ALA A 509 -11.59 13.90 -1.45
N TRP A 510 -11.09 13.05 -0.55
CA TRP A 510 -11.84 11.95 0.06
C TRP A 510 -12.88 12.47 1.05
N TRP A 511 -12.49 13.50 1.81
CA TRP A 511 -13.28 14.14 2.86
C TRP A 511 -14.18 15.28 2.35
N ARG A 512 -14.26 15.50 1.04
CA ARG A 512 -15.10 16.54 0.46
C ARG A 512 -16.56 16.33 0.86
N ASP A 513 -17.18 17.34 1.45
CA ASP A 513 -18.56 17.27 1.97
C ASP A 513 -18.75 16.20 3.06
N LEU A 514 -17.70 15.91 3.84
CA LEU A 514 -17.72 15.00 5.01
C LEU A 514 -17.10 15.65 6.23
N LYS A 515 -17.49 15.19 7.42
CA LYS A 515 -16.76 15.50 8.65
C LYS A 515 -15.52 14.61 8.71
N GLN A 516 -14.36 15.18 9.02
CA GLN A 516 -13.11 14.45 9.13
C GLN A 516 -12.71 14.28 10.62
N PRO A 517 -12.90 13.10 11.23
CA PRO A 517 -12.40 12.82 12.56
C PRO A 517 -10.89 12.52 12.55
N LYS A 518 -10.32 12.36 13.74
CA LYS A 518 -9.00 11.74 13.88
C LYS A 518 -9.19 10.22 13.86
N PRO A 519 -8.32 9.46 13.16
CA PRO A 519 -8.45 8.02 13.12
C PRO A 519 -8.28 7.43 14.52
N ALA A 520 -9.29 6.69 14.99
CA ALA A 520 -9.19 5.91 16.22
C ALA A 520 -8.47 4.58 15.95
N GLN A 521 -7.89 3.97 16.98
CA GLN A 521 -7.39 2.59 16.87
C GLN A 521 -8.56 1.62 17.02
N SER A 522 -8.54 0.51 16.27
CA SER A 522 -9.48 -0.59 16.48
C SER A 522 -9.28 -1.19 17.87
N SER A 523 -10.36 -1.58 18.54
CA SER A 523 -10.30 -2.22 19.86
C SER A 523 -9.64 -3.60 19.82
N TRP A 524 -9.63 -4.25 18.65
CA TRP A 524 -8.89 -5.50 18.41
C TRP A 524 -8.02 -5.31 17.16
N PRO A 525 -6.70 -5.08 17.34
CA PRO A 525 -5.83 -4.58 16.28
C PRO A 525 -5.29 -5.65 15.33
N GLN A 526 -5.69 -6.91 15.48
CA GLN A 526 -5.24 -8.00 14.60
C GLN A 526 -5.57 -7.69 13.14
N ALA A 527 -4.60 -7.90 12.25
CA ALA A 527 -4.65 -7.47 10.85
C ALA A 527 -5.91 -7.94 10.09
N ASN A 528 -6.33 -9.18 10.33
CA ASN A 528 -7.45 -9.85 9.65
C ASN A 528 -8.80 -9.72 10.37
N ARG A 529 -8.87 -8.96 11.48
CA ARG A 529 -10.14 -8.63 12.15
C ARG A 529 -10.83 -7.45 11.43
N PRO A 530 -12.16 -7.35 11.50
CA PRO A 530 -12.88 -6.23 10.91
C PRO A 530 -12.40 -4.92 11.53
N ARG A 531 -12.27 -3.90 10.70
CA ARG A 531 -11.97 -2.55 11.15
C ARG A 531 -13.14 -2.01 11.96
N THR A 532 -12.89 -1.66 13.22
CA THR A 532 -13.87 -1.01 14.09
C THR A 532 -13.40 0.36 14.58
N ASN A 533 -14.23 1.03 15.39
CA ASN A 533 -14.04 2.43 15.77
C ASN A 533 -13.92 3.34 14.54
N VAL A 534 -14.78 3.08 13.56
CA VAL A 534 -14.93 3.90 12.36
C VAL A 534 -16.34 4.46 12.30
N ASP A 535 -16.42 5.75 12.08
CA ASP A 535 -17.68 6.43 11.84
C ASP A 535 -18.14 6.25 10.38
N TRP A 536 -19.33 6.75 10.05
CA TRP A 536 -19.88 6.59 8.72
C TRP A 536 -19.13 7.42 7.67
N TYR A 537 -18.61 8.60 8.05
CA TYR A 537 -17.84 9.48 7.16
C TYR A 537 -16.51 8.85 6.76
N GLU A 538 -15.81 8.23 7.71
CA GLU A 538 -14.60 7.43 7.52
C GLU A 538 -14.82 6.32 6.49
N ALA A 539 -15.92 5.58 6.61
CA ALA A 539 -16.27 4.50 5.71
C ALA A 539 -16.55 4.98 4.27
N VAL A 540 -17.21 6.15 4.12
CA VAL A 540 -17.42 6.81 2.80
C VAL A 540 -16.10 7.33 2.22
N ALA A 541 -15.25 7.97 3.03
CA ALA A 541 -13.95 8.49 2.61
C ALA A 541 -13.03 7.37 2.12
N PHE A 542 -12.98 6.25 2.86
CA PHE A 542 -12.27 5.03 2.46
C PHE A 542 -12.74 4.52 1.10
N SER A 543 -14.06 4.45 0.90
CA SER A 543 -14.66 3.98 -0.35
C SER A 543 -14.27 4.86 -1.56
N ARG A 544 -14.25 6.19 -1.37
CA ARG A 544 -13.84 7.15 -2.42
C ARG A 544 -12.36 7.03 -2.78
N TRP A 545 -11.50 6.90 -1.76
CA TRP A 545 -10.09 6.66 -1.97
C TRP A 545 -9.88 5.38 -2.77
N LEU A 546 -10.49 4.28 -2.32
CA LEU A 546 -10.33 2.98 -2.96
C LEU A 546 -10.89 2.96 -4.39
N SER A 547 -12.01 3.62 -4.64
CA SER A 547 -12.55 3.80 -6.00
C SER A 547 -11.52 4.42 -6.94
N THR A 548 -10.79 5.42 -6.45
CA THR A 548 -9.74 6.09 -7.24
C THR A 548 -8.56 5.16 -7.49
N GLN A 549 -8.15 4.37 -6.50
CA GLN A 549 -7.04 3.43 -6.65
C GLN A 549 -7.37 2.29 -7.62
N LEU A 550 -8.63 1.82 -7.61
CA LEU A 550 -9.08 0.70 -8.43
C LEU A 550 -9.53 1.12 -9.85
N GLY A 551 -9.87 2.38 -10.05
CA GLY A 551 -10.33 2.90 -11.35
C GLY A 551 -11.80 2.56 -11.67
N TYR A 552 -12.55 2.03 -10.71
CA TYR A 552 -13.99 1.77 -10.79
C TYR A 552 -14.67 2.11 -9.46
N GLU A 553 -15.98 2.34 -9.51
CA GLU A 553 -16.73 2.76 -8.32
C GLU A 553 -16.84 1.64 -7.28
N VAL A 554 -16.44 1.97 -6.05
CA VAL A 554 -16.66 1.17 -4.85
C VAL A 554 -17.28 2.05 -3.78
N ARG A 555 -18.32 1.55 -3.11
CA ARG A 555 -19.10 2.31 -2.13
C ARG A 555 -19.59 1.43 -1.00
N LEU A 556 -20.14 2.06 0.02
CA LEU A 556 -20.98 1.37 1.00
C LEU A 556 -22.23 0.79 0.32
N PRO A 557 -22.74 -0.34 0.81
CA PRO A 557 -24.02 -0.87 0.34
C PRO A 557 -25.16 0.10 0.68
N SER A 558 -26.17 0.12 -0.19
CA SER A 558 -27.50 0.50 0.28
C SER A 558 -28.03 -0.56 1.23
N GLU A 559 -28.96 -0.14 2.08
CA GLU A 559 -29.67 -1.02 3.00
C GLU A 559 -30.33 -2.21 2.27
N GLU A 560 -30.90 -1.95 1.09
CA GLU A 560 -31.53 -2.98 0.26
C GLU A 560 -30.54 -4.00 -0.31
N GLU A 561 -29.39 -3.53 -0.80
CA GLU A 561 -28.32 -4.40 -1.30
C GLU A 561 -27.76 -5.28 -0.19
N TRP A 562 -27.56 -4.71 0.99
CA TRP A 562 -27.11 -5.44 2.17
C TRP A 562 -28.12 -6.54 2.55
N GLU A 563 -29.41 -6.18 2.65
CA GLU A 563 -30.45 -7.14 3.00
C GLU A 563 -30.63 -8.22 1.93
N ARG A 564 -30.55 -7.87 0.65
CA ARG A 564 -30.61 -8.85 -0.45
C ARG A 564 -29.51 -9.89 -0.34
N ALA A 565 -28.29 -9.48 0.03
CA ALA A 565 -27.17 -10.40 0.20
C ALA A 565 -27.36 -11.29 1.45
N ALA A 566 -27.86 -10.74 2.56
CA ALA A 566 -28.09 -11.49 3.79
C ALA A 566 -29.30 -12.43 3.68
N CYS A 567 -30.46 -11.92 3.31
CA CYS A 567 -31.72 -12.67 3.31
C CYS A 567 -31.90 -13.55 2.07
N GLY A 568 -31.12 -13.35 1.00
CA GLY A 568 -31.37 -14.02 -0.27
C GLY A 568 -32.61 -13.46 -0.99
N ARG A 569 -33.09 -14.17 -2.02
CA ARG A 569 -34.31 -13.77 -2.76
C ARG A 569 -35.60 -14.11 -2.01
N ASP A 570 -35.52 -15.12 -1.15
CA ASP A 570 -36.63 -15.75 -0.42
C ASP A 570 -36.86 -15.17 0.98
N GLY A 571 -36.09 -14.16 1.39
CA GLY A 571 -36.33 -13.43 2.64
C GLY A 571 -35.96 -14.23 3.89
N ARG A 572 -34.85 -14.98 3.86
CA ARG A 572 -34.33 -15.73 5.01
C ARG A 572 -34.06 -14.81 6.19
N GLU A 573 -34.31 -15.31 7.39
CA GLU A 573 -34.12 -14.53 8.62
C GLU A 573 -32.63 -14.38 8.99
N TYR A 574 -31.81 -15.38 8.67
CA TYR A 574 -30.34 -15.37 8.77
C TYR A 574 -29.73 -15.77 7.42
N PRO A 575 -28.44 -15.43 7.16
CA PRO A 575 -27.76 -15.79 5.91
C PRO A 575 -27.86 -17.28 5.53
N TRP A 576 -27.81 -18.15 6.53
CA TRP A 576 -27.87 -19.61 6.37
C TRP A 576 -29.29 -20.19 6.38
N GLY A 577 -30.34 -19.41 6.67
CA GLY A 577 -31.70 -19.94 6.73
C GLY A 577 -32.63 -19.22 7.72
N LYS A 578 -33.68 -19.94 8.12
CA LYS A 578 -34.75 -19.38 8.96
C LYS A 578 -34.38 -19.33 10.44
N ASP A 579 -33.94 -20.45 11.01
CA ASP A 579 -33.73 -20.53 12.45
C ASP A 579 -32.28 -20.20 12.82
N TYR A 580 -32.10 -19.55 13.97
CA TYR A 580 -30.77 -19.32 14.53
C TYR A 580 -30.06 -20.64 14.80
N ARG A 581 -28.74 -20.68 14.55
CA ARG A 581 -27.91 -21.85 14.81
C ARG A 581 -26.70 -21.45 15.65
N THR A 582 -26.60 -22.04 16.83
CA THR A 582 -25.47 -21.91 17.76
C THR A 582 -24.14 -22.13 17.03
N GLY A 583 -23.22 -21.19 17.17
CA GLY A 583 -21.87 -21.23 16.61
C GLY A 583 -21.77 -20.90 15.11
N TYR A 584 -22.81 -20.38 14.47
CA TYR A 584 -22.76 -19.94 13.06
C TYR A 584 -22.35 -18.47 12.88
N ALA A 585 -22.36 -17.70 13.96
CA ALA A 585 -21.96 -16.30 13.97
C ALA A 585 -21.21 -15.96 15.25
N ASN A 586 -20.45 -14.86 15.24
CA ASN A 586 -19.88 -14.28 16.45
C ASN A 586 -20.88 -13.28 17.06
N ILE A 587 -21.63 -13.71 18.06
CA ILE A 587 -22.66 -12.93 18.76
C ILE A 587 -22.68 -13.28 20.27
N ASP A 588 -23.51 -12.60 21.06
CA ASP A 588 -23.79 -12.97 22.45
C ASP A 588 -24.91 -14.02 22.52
N GLU A 589 -24.56 -15.29 22.37
CA GLU A 589 -25.51 -16.39 22.52
C GLU A 589 -25.80 -16.70 23.99
N LYS A 590 -24.81 -16.46 24.86
CA LYS A 590 -24.85 -16.84 26.28
C LYS A 590 -25.89 -16.01 27.05
N ASN A 591 -25.82 -14.69 26.98
CA ASN A 591 -26.75 -13.84 27.73
C ASN A 591 -28.14 -13.79 27.07
N SER A 592 -28.22 -14.01 25.75
CA SER A 592 -29.48 -14.16 25.03
C SER A 592 -30.14 -15.54 25.20
N LYS A 593 -29.45 -16.50 25.83
CA LYS A 593 -29.91 -17.89 26.03
C LYS A 593 -30.17 -18.65 24.73
N ALA A 594 -29.49 -18.27 23.65
CA ALA A 594 -29.54 -18.92 22.35
C ALA A 594 -28.46 -20.00 22.16
N GLY A 595 -27.49 -20.05 23.07
CA GLY A 595 -26.36 -20.97 23.04
C GLY A 595 -25.41 -20.70 24.20
N GLU A 596 -24.22 -21.29 24.13
CA GLU A 596 -23.22 -21.20 25.22
C GLU A 596 -22.08 -20.23 24.92
N TRP A 597 -22.04 -19.68 23.69
CA TRP A 597 -20.91 -18.90 23.20
C TRP A 597 -21.11 -17.40 23.41
N TYR A 598 -20.10 -16.75 23.96
CA TYR A 598 -19.97 -15.30 23.97
C TYR A 598 -18.49 -14.96 24.07
N LEU A 599 -17.92 -14.41 22.99
CA LEU A 599 -16.48 -14.17 22.88
C LEU A 599 -16.05 -12.81 23.42
N GLU A 600 -16.99 -11.88 23.62
CA GLU A 600 -16.75 -10.52 24.12
C GLU A 600 -15.79 -9.68 23.24
N GLN A 601 -15.64 -10.07 21.96
CA GLN A 601 -14.76 -9.42 20.99
C GLN A 601 -15.10 -9.81 19.56
N THR A 602 -14.57 -9.06 18.59
CA THR A 602 -14.54 -9.49 17.18
C THR A 602 -13.63 -10.69 16.96
N THR A 603 -13.90 -11.42 15.89
CA THR A 603 -13.08 -12.50 15.35
C THR A 603 -12.46 -12.07 14.02
N ALA A 604 -11.42 -12.76 13.56
CA ALA A 604 -10.96 -12.60 12.18
C ALA A 604 -12.14 -12.79 11.22
N VAL A 605 -12.15 -12.05 10.11
CA VAL A 605 -13.25 -12.15 9.13
C VAL A 605 -13.30 -13.56 8.54
N GLY A 606 -14.49 -14.05 8.21
CA GLY A 606 -14.70 -15.29 7.49
C GLY A 606 -14.37 -16.57 8.24
N VAL A 607 -14.18 -16.53 9.57
CA VAL A 607 -13.88 -17.74 10.36
C VAL A 607 -15.12 -18.60 10.65
N TYR A 608 -16.30 -18.18 10.17
CA TYR A 608 -17.57 -18.91 10.23
C TYR A 608 -18.07 -19.27 8.82
N PRO A 609 -17.39 -20.14 8.05
CA PRO A 609 -17.81 -20.53 6.69
C PRO A 609 -19.25 -21.07 6.64
N GLN A 610 -19.69 -21.76 7.68
CA GLN A 610 -21.06 -22.25 7.83
C GLN A 610 -22.12 -21.13 7.99
N GLY A 611 -21.68 -19.90 8.28
CA GLY A 611 -22.51 -18.71 8.36
C GLY A 611 -22.69 -17.97 7.03
N ALA A 612 -22.19 -18.52 5.92
CA ALA A 612 -22.29 -17.90 4.60
C ALA A 612 -23.75 -17.70 4.15
N SER A 613 -23.97 -16.61 3.42
CA SER A 613 -25.17 -16.44 2.58
C SER A 613 -25.19 -17.45 1.43
N GLY A 614 -26.34 -17.55 0.75
CA GLY A 614 -26.52 -18.43 -0.41
C GLY A 614 -25.54 -18.17 -1.56
N GLU A 615 -25.11 -16.92 -1.71
CA GLU A 615 -24.13 -16.49 -2.71
C GLU A 615 -22.67 -16.56 -2.20
N GLY A 616 -22.46 -16.84 -0.91
CA GLY A 616 -21.12 -17.06 -0.33
C GLY A 616 -20.49 -15.84 0.37
N VAL A 617 -21.26 -14.77 0.59
CA VAL A 617 -20.84 -13.64 1.45
C VAL A 617 -20.86 -14.07 2.91
N LEU A 618 -19.83 -13.71 3.67
CA LEU A 618 -19.60 -14.12 5.05
C LEU A 618 -19.74 -12.95 6.03
N ASP A 619 -19.95 -13.30 7.30
CA ASP A 619 -20.13 -12.36 8.42
C ASP A 619 -21.29 -11.36 8.22
N LEU A 620 -22.33 -11.75 7.46
CA LEU A 620 -23.58 -10.96 7.36
C LEU A 620 -24.49 -11.12 8.59
N ALA A 621 -24.04 -11.86 9.61
CA ALA A 621 -24.67 -11.95 10.91
C ALA A 621 -23.58 -11.98 11.99
N GLY A 622 -23.64 -11.03 12.93
CA GLY A 622 -22.68 -10.87 14.01
C GLY A 622 -21.34 -10.25 13.58
N ASN A 623 -20.33 -10.47 14.41
CA ASN A 623 -19.01 -9.85 14.36
C ASN A 623 -19.06 -8.32 14.51
N VAL A 624 -19.51 -7.57 13.50
CA VAL A 624 -19.65 -6.10 13.57
C VAL A 624 -20.91 -5.65 12.86
N TRP A 625 -21.53 -4.59 13.40
CA TRP A 625 -22.57 -3.87 12.68
C TRP A 625 -21.95 -3.11 11.51
N GLU A 626 -22.61 -3.13 10.36
CA GLU A 626 -22.03 -2.58 9.13
C GLU A 626 -22.80 -1.37 8.62
N TRP A 627 -22.08 -0.26 8.42
CA TRP A 627 -22.63 0.97 7.86
C TRP A 627 -23.19 0.79 6.44
N CYS A 628 -24.39 1.32 6.20
CA CYS A 628 -25.02 1.46 4.90
C CYS A 628 -25.14 2.96 4.51
N LEU A 629 -25.40 3.25 3.24
CA LEU A 629 -25.60 4.64 2.78
C LEU A 629 -26.87 5.28 3.32
N ASP A 630 -27.92 4.49 3.52
CA ASP A 630 -29.26 4.97 3.83
C ASP A 630 -29.37 5.75 5.13
N LYS A 631 -30.19 6.80 5.10
CA LYS A 631 -30.71 7.44 6.32
C LYS A 631 -31.71 6.52 7.02
N TYR A 632 -31.52 6.31 8.32
CA TYR A 632 -32.36 5.41 9.12
C TYR A 632 -33.85 5.80 9.09
N GLY A 633 -34.14 7.09 9.29
CA GLY A 633 -35.50 7.65 9.29
C GLY A 633 -36.08 7.93 7.90
N SER A 634 -35.32 7.68 6.82
CA SER A 634 -35.78 7.89 5.45
C SER A 634 -35.16 6.84 4.51
N PRO A 635 -35.64 5.59 4.57
CA PRO A 635 -35.13 4.49 3.74
C PRO A 635 -35.12 4.87 2.25
N GLY A 636 -34.09 4.46 1.52
CA GLY A 636 -33.88 4.79 0.10
C GLY A 636 -33.19 6.13 -0.15
N LYS A 637 -33.00 6.97 0.89
CA LYS A 637 -32.14 8.17 0.79
C LYS A 637 -30.69 7.80 1.06
N VAL A 638 -29.97 7.53 -0.02
CA VAL A 638 -28.56 7.09 -0.03
C VAL A 638 -27.55 8.22 -0.26
N GLU A 639 -28.03 9.46 -0.31
CA GLU A 639 -27.21 10.64 -0.59
C GLU A 639 -26.18 10.84 0.53
N VAL A 640 -24.94 11.14 0.10
CA VAL A 640 -23.89 11.53 1.01
C VAL A 640 -24.08 12.98 1.40
N ASP A 641 -24.22 13.24 2.70
CA ASP A 641 -24.33 14.57 3.26
C ASP A 641 -23.67 14.64 4.64
N THR A 642 -23.57 15.85 5.17
CA THR A 642 -23.09 16.14 6.52
C THR A 642 -24.23 16.33 7.52
N SER A 643 -25.42 15.81 7.24
CA SER A 643 -26.52 15.93 8.20
C SER A 643 -26.26 15.03 9.40
N ASP A 644 -26.75 15.44 10.57
CA ASP A 644 -26.70 14.61 11.78
C ASP A 644 -27.85 13.58 11.79
N ASP A 645 -28.39 13.22 10.62
CA ASP A 645 -29.40 12.18 10.51
C ASP A 645 -28.73 10.82 10.73
N SER A 646 -29.33 9.98 11.58
CA SER A 646 -28.83 8.64 11.81
C SER A 646 -28.75 7.83 10.51
N ARG A 647 -27.66 7.09 10.34
CA ARG A 647 -27.43 6.20 9.21
C ARG A 647 -27.77 4.76 9.59
N VAL A 648 -28.19 3.98 8.61
CA VAL A 648 -28.50 2.57 8.80
C VAL A 648 -27.22 1.79 9.05
N ALA A 649 -27.28 0.88 10.02
CA ALA A 649 -26.34 -0.21 10.19
C ALA A 649 -27.07 -1.55 10.24
N ARG A 650 -26.45 -2.60 9.70
CA ARG A 650 -27.03 -3.95 9.55
C ARG A 650 -26.15 -5.04 10.15
N GLY A 651 -26.73 -6.22 10.39
CA GLY A 651 -26.01 -7.47 10.69
C GLY A 651 -25.78 -7.83 12.15
N GLY A 652 -25.99 -6.94 13.11
CA GLY A 652 -25.64 -7.23 14.51
C GLY A 652 -24.13 -7.17 14.76
N SER A 653 -23.69 -7.42 15.98
CA SER A 653 -22.26 -7.51 16.32
C SER A 653 -22.02 -8.56 17.41
N TRP A 654 -20.75 -8.79 17.75
CA TRP A 654 -20.33 -9.73 18.80
C TRP A 654 -21.00 -9.52 20.16
N GLY A 655 -21.48 -8.29 20.45
CA GLY A 655 -22.08 -7.90 21.74
C GLY A 655 -23.60 -7.99 21.82
N TYR A 656 -24.28 -8.46 20.75
CA TYR A 656 -25.74 -8.53 20.69
C TYR A 656 -26.22 -9.96 20.46
N GLY A 657 -27.48 -10.24 20.79
CA GLY A 657 -28.08 -11.56 20.62
C GLY A 657 -28.59 -11.84 19.20
N PRO A 658 -29.13 -13.05 18.94
CA PRO A 658 -29.60 -13.46 17.61
C PRO A 658 -30.62 -12.52 16.97
N ASP A 659 -31.54 -11.96 17.77
CA ASP A 659 -32.58 -11.07 17.27
C ASP A 659 -32.03 -9.85 16.55
N ASP A 660 -30.85 -9.38 16.96
CA ASP A 660 -30.16 -8.25 16.35
C ASP A 660 -29.29 -8.65 15.14
N ALA A 661 -28.96 -9.93 15.01
CA ALA A 661 -28.17 -10.50 13.91
C ALA A 661 -29.01 -10.99 12.72
N ARG A 662 -30.33 -10.76 12.74
CA ARG A 662 -31.23 -11.11 11.64
C ARG A 662 -30.99 -10.21 10.43
N GLY A 663 -31.12 -10.77 9.24
CA GLY A 663 -30.84 -10.06 7.98
C GLY A 663 -31.70 -8.81 7.78
N SER A 664 -32.97 -8.83 8.24
CA SER A 664 -33.88 -7.67 8.16
C SER A 664 -33.78 -6.71 9.35
N ARG A 665 -32.94 -7.00 10.35
CA ARG A 665 -32.79 -6.13 11.52
C ARG A 665 -32.05 -4.86 11.13
N ARG A 666 -32.63 -3.72 11.52
CA ARG A 666 -32.07 -2.38 11.32
C ARG A 666 -31.60 -1.78 12.64
N SER A 667 -30.44 -1.14 12.60
CA SER A 667 -29.93 -0.25 13.65
C SER A 667 -29.71 1.14 13.06
N GLY A 668 -29.96 2.18 13.86
CA GLY A 668 -29.73 3.57 13.47
C GLY A 668 -28.80 4.24 14.45
N LEU A 669 -27.73 4.84 13.96
CA LEU A 669 -26.76 5.56 14.80
C LEU A 669 -26.32 6.84 14.11
N LEU A 670 -25.96 7.86 14.89
CA LEU A 670 -25.42 9.10 14.36
C LEU A 670 -24.13 8.83 13.57
N PRO A 671 -23.91 9.54 12.45
CA PRO A 671 -22.84 9.23 11.51
C PRO A 671 -21.43 9.51 12.04
N ASP A 672 -21.28 10.25 13.14
CA ASP A 672 -20.01 10.59 13.80
C ASP A 672 -19.67 9.70 15.01
N PHE A 673 -20.51 8.71 15.31
CA PHE A 673 -20.24 7.75 16.38
C PHE A 673 -19.31 6.64 15.88
N HIS A 674 -18.17 6.51 16.55
CA HIS A 674 -17.23 5.41 16.39
C HIS A 674 -17.37 4.48 17.59
N LEU A 675 -17.95 3.30 17.37
CA LEU A 675 -18.07 2.26 18.40
C LEU A 675 -17.19 1.08 18.05
N ASN A 676 -16.78 0.35 19.08
CA ASN A 676 -15.92 -0.81 18.92
C ASN A 676 -16.62 -1.98 18.23
N ASP A 677 -17.92 -1.90 18.02
CA ASP A 677 -18.72 -2.95 17.40
C ASP A 677 -19.27 -2.55 16.02
N ARG A 678 -18.81 -1.42 15.45
CA ARG A 678 -19.21 -0.89 14.14
C ARG A 678 -18.05 -0.97 13.16
N GLY A 679 -18.32 -1.52 11.98
CA GLY A 679 -17.43 -1.56 10.84
C GLY A 679 -18.20 -1.29 9.55
N PHE A 680 -17.69 -1.77 8.42
CA PHE A 680 -18.35 -1.63 7.13
C PHE A 680 -17.83 -2.66 6.12
N ARG A 681 -18.61 -2.86 5.06
CA ARG A 681 -18.20 -3.60 3.86
C ARG A 681 -18.49 -2.79 2.60
N LEU A 682 -18.01 -3.29 1.47
CA LEU A 682 -18.08 -2.57 0.20
C LEU A 682 -18.89 -3.33 -0.85
N VAL A 683 -19.46 -2.56 -1.76
CA VAL A 683 -20.12 -3.04 -2.98
C VAL A 683 -19.62 -2.31 -4.21
N SER A 684 -19.79 -2.92 -5.37
CA SER A 684 -19.59 -2.29 -6.68
C SER A 684 -20.69 -2.72 -7.64
N SER A 685 -21.27 -1.77 -8.36
CA SER A 685 -22.21 -2.04 -9.46
C SER A 685 -21.51 -2.00 -10.83
N ALA A 686 -20.19 -1.74 -10.87
CA ALA A 686 -19.41 -1.73 -12.10
C ALA A 686 -19.08 -3.17 -12.54
N PRO A 687 -18.85 -3.42 -13.85
CA PRO A 687 -18.24 -4.66 -14.31
C PRO A 687 -16.85 -4.77 -13.70
N ILE A 688 -16.61 -5.83 -12.94
CA ILE A 688 -15.30 -6.14 -12.38
C ILE A 688 -14.63 -7.10 -13.35
N ALA A 689 -13.47 -6.71 -13.89
CA ALA A 689 -12.77 -7.40 -14.97
C ALA A 689 -11.93 -8.59 -14.50
#